data_AF-A0A1G9EE94-F1
#
_entry.id   AF-A0A1G9EE94-F1
#
_cell.length_a   1.000
_cell.length_b   1.000
_cell.length_c   1.000
_cell.angle_alpha   90.00
_cell.angle_beta   90.00
_cell.angle_gamma   90.00
#
_symmetry.space_group_name_H-M   'P 1'
#
loop_
_entity.id
_entity.type
_entity.pdbx_description
1 polymer ?
#
loop_
_entity_poly.entity_id
_entity_poly.type
_entity_poly.pdbx_seq_one_letter_code
_entity_poly.pdbx_strand_id
1 'polypeptide(L)'
;MNNTLKKILYIVGAIIGVLLLLVIYLAATFNPNDYKSTVIQLVKDKKQRTLDIKGDIKLSFWPKIGADLGEISLSEHQSDKQFAAIKSAKVALAVLPLLKKEIVVDTVYLDGAQVNVIQHADGSFNFDDLMSKEDDSESQQINFDVQGIKITNTQAGFLNEASGAKYSVDQLNLTTGQVALKQPFDVATDFHVAANQPAMDANASIKANVMADPEGKHFVVKDLDAQLKGALLDGKDVTLSAQGSVDVDAAKTALNLAGLKVAMQGNFAGTDRNVTLEAPALAVNPEQISSDKVLLALKQKAANGDDVTVEVALAEIKGNQQAVESKGITADVQLNAGARKVEGHFASPVKANLADMIFDVPGLAGKFDIKDPALPNGAMQGQFKLSANANVKQEQAKSTFDLTLAETRLNGDVSVAGFKTPHIGFKVHADTLNLNALLGNSKQKAPATSTAKADTKPDKPAELSALKTLFLDGSINIGKILYSPYTLTGLNVAIKADGQKLALQGLDVKLDDTRIQGNVGISQFSKPLYTFDLNIDKLDLNRYLPQQTAAAESKPAGNAPDSHSEEQPLDLSPLKALNAQGNIRVGWLKYGKTEAKNLNIGLKSQDGLASLDPLNVDVYQGTVRGAVKVDARATPSIAINQNLQNIAVGPLLMDTINNDMLSGNGNLKLDVTAQGNTVTALKKSLGGLVDLRMADGAVKGIDIAGTIRDAKSKLNVLKGQSDTAADQSKKTDFSELTASFNIKNGVAHNEDLAMKAPVFRLTKGESKGDIDIGKEQINYVAKPTLVNSLKGQGGKESDELSGIGIPIKITGTFAAPKFGIDMAALGQALAKSAALDALTDKIGGDKAGAVKSLIGGDNKADALKGLLNGKSSGSSTDDTKSDAAKQESGSNTETKPAQKALKKLLKF
;
A
#
# COMPACT_ATOMS: atom_id res chain seq x y z
N MET A 1 -110.76 7.29 20.21
CA MET A 1 -109.73 6.24 20.33
C MET A 1 -110.34 4.89 19.94
N ASN A 2 -109.87 4.27 18.86
CA ASN A 2 -110.48 3.08 18.24
C ASN A 2 -110.42 1.85 19.18
N ASN A 3 -111.41 0.97 19.18
CA ASN A 3 -111.48 -0.18 20.13
C ASN A 3 -110.29 -1.15 19.99
N THR A 4 -109.70 -1.22 18.80
CA THR A 4 -108.44 -1.91 18.50
C THR A 4 -107.24 -1.25 19.18
N LEU A 5 -107.18 0.08 19.24
CA LEU A 5 -106.09 0.80 19.91
C LEU A 5 -106.09 0.55 21.43
N LYS A 6 -107.28 0.48 22.06
CA LYS A 6 -107.40 0.12 23.48
C LYS A 6 -106.94 -1.31 23.76
N LYS A 7 -107.33 -2.28 22.91
CA LYS A 7 -106.88 -3.68 23.05
C LYS A 7 -105.38 -3.83 22.85
N ILE A 8 -104.79 -3.12 21.87
CA ILE A 8 -103.34 -3.07 21.67
C ILE A 8 -102.66 -2.43 22.89
N LEU A 9 -103.18 -1.32 23.42
CA LEU A 9 -102.66 -0.69 24.65
C LEU A 9 -102.74 -1.62 25.88
N TYR A 10 -103.81 -2.40 26.03
CA TYR A 10 -103.92 -3.37 27.12
C TYR A 10 -102.99 -4.58 26.95
N ILE A 11 -102.79 -5.06 25.71
CA ILE A 11 -101.84 -6.15 25.42
C ILE A 11 -100.40 -5.67 25.66
N VAL A 12 -100.06 -4.49 25.14
CA VAL A 12 -98.74 -3.87 25.36
C VAL A 12 -98.53 -3.58 26.85
N GLY A 13 -99.54 -3.04 27.53
CA GLY A 13 -99.50 -2.81 28.98
C GLY A 13 -99.36 -4.09 29.80
N ALA A 14 -100.04 -5.17 29.42
CA ALA A 14 -99.93 -6.48 30.08
C ALA A 14 -98.56 -7.12 29.85
N ILE A 15 -98.00 -7.02 28.64
CA ILE A 15 -96.65 -7.51 28.32
C ILE A 15 -95.59 -6.73 29.12
N ILE A 16 -95.71 -5.40 29.17
CA ILE A 16 -94.84 -4.56 29.99
C ILE A 16 -94.99 -4.92 31.48
N GLY A 17 -96.22 -5.17 31.95
CA GLY A 17 -96.49 -5.60 33.32
C GLY A 17 -95.86 -6.96 33.66
N VAL A 18 -95.93 -7.94 32.77
CA VAL A 18 -95.30 -9.27 32.95
C VAL A 18 -93.77 -9.16 32.93
N LEU A 19 -93.19 -8.34 32.03
CA LEU A 19 -91.76 -8.09 32.00
C LEU A 19 -91.27 -7.40 33.29
N LEU A 20 -92.02 -6.44 33.81
CA LEU A 20 -91.73 -5.80 35.10
C LEU A 20 -91.79 -6.81 36.26
N LEU A 21 -92.81 -7.68 36.30
CA LEU A 21 -92.91 -8.74 37.31
C LEU A 21 -91.75 -9.74 37.22
N LEU A 22 -91.29 -10.08 36.02
CA LEU A 22 -90.14 -10.97 35.81
C LEU A 22 -88.84 -10.32 36.32
N VAL A 23 -88.64 -9.02 36.04
CA VAL A 23 -87.50 -8.25 36.55
C VAL A 23 -87.54 -8.18 38.09
N ILE A 24 -88.71 -7.93 38.67
CA ILE A 24 -88.91 -7.93 40.13
C ILE A 24 -88.61 -9.32 40.71
N TYR A 25 -89.08 -10.40 40.07
CA TYR A 25 -88.82 -11.77 40.51
C TYR A 25 -87.32 -12.10 40.48
N LEU A 26 -86.62 -11.77 39.40
CA LEU A 26 -85.17 -11.97 39.30
C LEU A 26 -84.40 -11.14 40.34
N ALA A 27 -84.75 -9.88 40.51
CA ALA A 27 -84.15 -9.02 41.54
C ALA A 27 -84.41 -9.51 42.97
N ALA A 28 -85.53 -10.21 43.21
CA ALA A 28 -85.88 -10.77 44.52
C ALA A 28 -85.31 -12.17 44.79
N THR A 29 -85.01 -12.97 43.75
CA THR A 29 -84.59 -14.37 43.90
C THR A 29 -83.10 -14.60 43.67
N PHE A 30 -82.39 -13.66 43.04
CA PHE A 30 -80.96 -13.78 42.75
C PHE A 30 -80.18 -12.60 43.35
N ASN A 31 -79.47 -12.85 44.45
CA ASN A 31 -78.54 -11.88 45.05
C ASN A 31 -77.10 -12.26 44.69
N PRO A 32 -76.42 -11.51 43.79
CA PRO A 32 -75.04 -11.81 43.43
C PRO A 32 -74.04 -11.67 44.60
N ASN A 33 -74.41 -10.95 45.66
CA ASN A 33 -73.53 -10.74 46.81
C ASN A 33 -73.37 -11.96 47.72
N ASP A 34 -74.26 -12.96 47.62
CA ASP A 34 -74.18 -14.18 48.44
C ASP A 34 -72.95 -15.04 48.10
N TYR A 35 -72.43 -14.90 46.88
CA TYR A 35 -71.25 -15.63 46.39
C TYR A 35 -69.93 -14.90 46.65
N LYS A 36 -69.99 -13.61 47.02
CA LYS A 36 -68.82 -12.73 47.12
C LYS A 36 -67.77 -13.24 48.11
N SER A 37 -68.19 -13.62 49.32
CA SER A 37 -67.30 -14.15 50.35
C SER A 37 -66.64 -15.46 49.93
N THR A 38 -67.40 -16.37 49.31
CA THR A 38 -66.89 -17.65 48.80
C THR A 38 -65.81 -17.44 47.75
N VAL A 39 -65.99 -16.50 46.82
CA VAL A 39 -64.98 -16.20 45.78
C VAL A 39 -63.71 -15.60 46.39
N ILE A 40 -63.86 -14.66 47.34
CA ILE A 40 -62.71 -14.06 48.05
C ILE A 40 -61.92 -15.13 48.81
N GLN A 41 -62.61 -16.00 49.55
CA GLN A 41 -62.01 -17.10 50.31
C GLN A 41 -61.32 -18.10 49.38
N LEU A 42 -61.96 -18.46 48.27
CA LEU A 42 -61.42 -19.40 47.30
C LEU A 42 -60.12 -18.89 46.67
N VAL A 43 -60.05 -17.60 46.30
CA VAL A 43 -58.82 -17.00 45.78
C VAL A 43 -57.71 -16.99 46.84
N LYS A 44 -58.06 -16.73 48.12
CA LYS A 44 -57.10 -16.79 49.22
C LYS A 44 -56.54 -18.20 49.42
N ASP A 45 -57.43 -19.19 49.47
CA ASP A 45 -57.06 -20.58 49.78
C ASP A 45 -56.31 -21.23 48.61
N LYS A 46 -56.81 -21.07 47.38
CA LYS A 46 -56.28 -21.74 46.18
C LYS A 46 -55.11 -21.02 45.53
N LYS A 47 -55.12 -19.68 45.52
CA LYS A 47 -54.12 -18.88 44.79
C LYS A 47 -53.18 -18.10 45.71
N GLN A 48 -53.37 -18.15 47.03
CA GLN A 48 -52.55 -17.43 48.02
C GLN A 48 -52.49 -15.91 47.73
N ARG A 49 -53.60 -15.36 47.22
CA ARG A 49 -53.79 -13.93 46.91
C ARG A 49 -55.00 -13.38 47.63
N THR A 50 -54.97 -12.10 47.94
CA THR A 50 -56.11 -11.40 48.54
C THR A 50 -56.91 -10.74 47.41
N LEU A 51 -58.14 -11.20 47.20
CA LEU A 51 -59.13 -10.55 46.34
C LEU A 51 -60.00 -9.63 47.21
N ASP A 52 -60.06 -8.34 46.87
CA ASP A 52 -60.97 -7.38 47.49
C ASP A 52 -61.98 -6.90 46.43
N ILE A 53 -63.27 -7.00 46.76
CA ILE A 53 -64.37 -6.51 45.92
C ILE A 53 -65.09 -5.46 46.77
N LYS A 54 -64.96 -4.17 46.43
CA LYS A 54 -65.52 -3.08 47.22
C LYS A 54 -66.98 -2.82 46.86
N GLY A 55 -67.82 -2.69 47.90
CA GLY A 55 -69.27 -2.48 47.76
C GLY A 55 -70.01 -3.72 47.26
N ASP A 56 -71.29 -3.53 46.92
CA ASP A 56 -72.16 -4.62 46.45
C ASP A 56 -72.14 -4.73 44.92
N ILE A 57 -72.21 -5.96 44.40
CA ILE A 57 -72.43 -6.24 42.97
C ILE A 57 -73.85 -5.78 42.62
N LYS A 58 -73.97 -4.84 41.69
CA LYS A 58 -75.25 -4.23 41.30
C LYS A 58 -75.79 -4.86 40.03
N LEU A 59 -77.02 -5.33 40.07
CA LEU A 59 -77.75 -5.71 38.87
C LEU A 59 -78.28 -4.46 38.16
N SER A 60 -78.03 -4.37 36.86
CA SER A 60 -78.53 -3.32 35.97
C SER A 60 -79.62 -3.92 35.09
N PHE A 61 -80.77 -3.26 34.96
CA PHE A 61 -81.89 -3.75 34.12
C PHE A 61 -82.30 -2.78 32.99
N TRP A 62 -81.78 -1.54 32.97
CA TRP A 62 -82.07 -0.54 31.94
C TRP A 62 -80.88 0.42 31.73
N PRO A 63 -80.48 0.77 30.48
CA PRO A 63 -81.05 0.34 29.19
C PRO A 63 -80.66 -1.08 28.75
N LYS A 64 -79.72 -1.76 29.43
CA LYS A 64 -79.34 -3.17 29.19
C LYS A 64 -79.33 -3.96 30.51
N ILE A 65 -79.69 -5.24 30.43
CA ILE A 65 -79.62 -6.19 31.54
C ILE A 65 -78.15 -6.59 31.75
N GLY A 66 -77.65 -6.60 32.99
CA GLY A 66 -76.25 -6.95 33.26
C GLY A 66 -75.88 -6.85 34.74
N ALA A 67 -74.60 -7.05 35.03
CA ALA A 67 -74.04 -6.89 36.37
C ALA A 67 -72.88 -5.90 36.33
N ASP A 68 -72.83 -5.00 37.31
CA ASP A 68 -71.69 -4.12 37.62
C ASP A 68 -71.02 -4.64 38.88
N LEU A 69 -69.78 -5.09 38.71
CA LEU A 69 -68.99 -5.73 39.75
C LEU A 69 -68.30 -4.70 40.66
N GLY A 70 -68.37 -3.40 40.33
CA GLY A 70 -67.76 -2.35 41.13
C GLY A 70 -66.23 -2.38 41.09
N GLU A 71 -65.61 -1.85 42.15
CA GLU A 71 -64.16 -1.79 42.27
C GLU A 71 -63.62 -3.13 42.78
N ILE A 72 -62.71 -3.75 42.03
CA ILE A 72 -62.08 -5.03 42.38
C ILE A 72 -60.58 -4.83 42.42
N SER A 73 -59.90 -5.39 43.41
CA SER A 73 -58.43 -5.45 43.47
C SER A 73 -57.95 -6.84 43.84
N LEU A 74 -56.80 -7.23 43.30
CA LEU A 74 -56.13 -8.48 43.54
C LEU A 74 -54.69 -8.19 43.96
N SER A 75 -54.26 -8.81 45.07
CA SER A 75 -52.89 -8.69 45.55
C SER A 75 -51.92 -9.57 44.76
N GLU A 76 -50.63 -9.29 44.93
CA GLU A 76 -49.52 -10.16 44.54
C GLU A 76 -49.58 -11.51 45.27
N HIS A 77 -48.96 -12.54 44.69
CA HIS A 77 -48.84 -13.84 45.35
C HIS A 77 -48.05 -13.69 46.66
N GLN A 78 -48.61 -14.17 47.77
CA GLN A 78 -47.98 -14.08 49.10
C GLN A 78 -47.57 -12.67 49.54
N SER A 79 -48.22 -11.63 49.02
CA SER A 79 -47.91 -10.23 49.31
C SER A 79 -49.18 -9.38 49.30
N ASP A 80 -49.20 -8.31 50.10
CA ASP A 80 -50.33 -7.36 50.16
C ASP A 80 -50.22 -6.25 49.10
N LYS A 81 -49.13 -6.23 48.31
CA LYS A 81 -48.99 -5.30 47.19
C LYS A 81 -50.08 -5.57 46.14
N GLN A 82 -50.58 -4.53 45.51
CA GLN A 82 -51.59 -4.66 44.45
C GLN A 82 -50.94 -5.16 43.15
N PHE A 83 -51.40 -6.31 42.66
CA PHE A 83 -51.08 -6.84 41.33
C PHE A 83 -51.98 -6.20 40.27
N ALA A 84 -53.29 -6.29 40.48
CA ALA A 84 -54.28 -5.75 39.55
C ALA A 84 -55.44 -5.08 40.29
N ALA A 85 -56.03 -4.06 39.71
CA ALA A 85 -57.27 -3.46 40.19
C ALA A 85 -58.11 -2.95 39.01
N ILE A 86 -59.39 -2.72 39.24
CA ILE A 86 -60.30 -2.12 38.27
C ILE A 86 -61.35 -1.31 39.03
N LYS A 87 -61.74 -0.13 38.52
CA LYS A 87 -62.73 0.74 39.19
C LYS A 87 -64.16 0.28 38.95
N SER A 88 -64.45 -0.19 37.75
CA SER A 88 -65.73 -0.77 37.40
C SER A 88 -65.56 -1.78 36.27
N ALA A 89 -66.15 -2.95 36.47
CA ALA A 89 -66.32 -3.97 35.43
C ALA A 89 -67.81 -4.25 35.28
N LYS A 90 -68.37 -3.91 34.12
CA LYS A 90 -69.78 -4.14 33.81
C LYS A 90 -69.93 -5.09 32.64
N VAL A 91 -70.68 -6.16 32.84
CA VAL A 91 -71.01 -7.14 31.80
C VAL A 91 -72.49 -6.99 31.47
N ALA A 92 -72.79 -6.55 30.24
CA ALA A 92 -74.15 -6.50 29.72
C ALA A 92 -74.48 -7.82 29.00
N LEU A 93 -75.70 -8.32 29.18
CA LEU A 93 -76.21 -9.55 28.59
C LEU A 93 -77.29 -9.25 27.54
N ALA A 94 -77.40 -10.11 26.52
CA ALA A 94 -78.40 -9.99 25.49
C ALA A 94 -79.80 -10.46 25.97
N VAL A 95 -80.85 -9.68 25.71
CA VAL A 95 -82.22 -9.95 26.24
C VAL A 95 -82.90 -11.15 25.57
N LEU A 96 -82.78 -11.30 24.25
CA LEU A 96 -83.45 -12.37 23.49
C LEU A 96 -82.95 -13.79 23.87
N PRO A 97 -81.63 -14.06 23.96
CA PRO A 97 -81.10 -15.34 24.43
C PRO A 97 -81.47 -15.68 25.88
N LEU A 98 -81.55 -14.67 26.76
CA LEU A 98 -81.97 -14.88 28.15
C LEU A 98 -83.38 -15.46 28.27
N LEU A 99 -84.31 -15.11 27.37
CA LEU A 99 -85.65 -15.73 27.30
C LEU A 99 -85.62 -17.21 26.93
N LYS A 100 -84.54 -17.66 26.26
CA LYS A 100 -84.28 -19.06 25.91
C LYS A 100 -83.39 -19.79 26.91
N LYS A 101 -83.03 -19.13 28.03
CA LYS A 101 -82.06 -19.62 29.03
C LYS A 101 -80.62 -19.73 28.50
N GLU A 102 -80.28 -18.97 27.47
CA GLU A 102 -78.91 -18.86 26.94
C GLU A 102 -78.25 -17.59 27.50
N ILE A 103 -77.04 -17.72 28.02
CA ILE A 103 -76.24 -16.59 28.50
C ILE A 103 -75.33 -16.13 27.36
N VAL A 104 -75.64 -14.98 26.77
CA VAL A 104 -74.83 -14.37 25.72
C VAL A 104 -74.39 -12.98 26.18
N VAL A 105 -73.09 -12.75 26.16
CA VAL A 105 -72.50 -11.46 26.53
C VAL A 105 -72.72 -10.48 25.39
N ASP A 106 -73.42 -9.38 25.68
CA ASP A 106 -73.62 -8.31 24.73
C ASP A 106 -72.40 -7.38 24.74
N THR A 107 -72.17 -6.61 25.80
CA THR A 107 -71.03 -5.68 25.84
C THR A 107 -70.27 -5.83 27.15
N VAL A 108 -68.95 -5.86 27.08
CA VAL A 108 -68.07 -5.78 28.25
C VAL A 108 -67.54 -4.36 28.38
N TYR A 109 -67.79 -3.72 29.53
CA TYR A 109 -67.26 -2.41 29.88
C TYR A 109 -66.24 -2.58 31.00
N LEU A 110 -65.02 -2.10 30.77
CA LEU A 110 -63.95 -2.06 31.76
C LEU A 110 -63.48 -0.62 31.91
N ASP A 111 -63.60 -0.05 33.11
CA ASP A 111 -63.12 1.30 33.39
C ASP A 111 -62.06 1.29 34.50
N GLY A 112 -60.95 1.98 34.24
CA GLY A 112 -59.92 2.23 35.24
C GLY A 112 -59.14 0.99 35.66
N ALA A 113 -58.94 0.02 34.77
CA ALA A 113 -58.13 -1.16 35.06
C ALA A 113 -56.65 -0.77 35.25
N GLN A 114 -55.99 -1.39 36.22
CA GLN A 114 -54.60 -1.17 36.58
C GLN A 114 -53.93 -2.54 36.73
N VAL A 115 -52.84 -2.79 36.03
CA VAL A 115 -52.12 -4.07 36.12
C VAL A 115 -50.63 -3.80 36.28
N ASN A 116 -49.97 -4.47 37.23
CA ASN A 116 -48.53 -4.41 37.42
C ASN A 116 -47.95 -5.80 37.18
N VAL A 117 -47.19 -5.96 36.11
CA VAL A 117 -46.48 -7.19 35.78
C VAL A 117 -45.02 -7.03 36.19
N ILE A 118 -44.49 -8.00 36.91
CA ILE A 118 -43.09 -8.04 37.33
C ILE A 118 -42.51 -9.37 36.86
N GLN A 119 -41.44 -9.30 36.08
CA GLN A 119 -40.58 -10.45 35.80
C GLN A 119 -39.41 -10.41 36.78
N HIS A 120 -39.33 -11.43 37.63
CA HIS A 120 -38.30 -11.59 38.63
C HIS A 120 -36.95 -11.93 38.01
N ALA A 121 -35.89 -11.80 38.81
CA ALA A 121 -34.52 -12.07 38.35
C ALA A 121 -34.28 -13.53 37.93
N ASP A 122 -35.11 -14.48 38.40
CA ASP A 122 -35.09 -15.89 38.00
C ASP A 122 -35.89 -16.19 36.72
N GLY A 123 -36.50 -15.16 36.12
CA GLY A 123 -37.31 -15.26 34.90
C GLY A 123 -38.79 -15.56 35.13
N SER A 124 -39.19 -15.91 36.36
CA SER A 124 -40.60 -16.11 36.72
C SER A 124 -41.37 -14.79 36.72
N PHE A 125 -42.68 -14.86 36.47
CA PHE A 125 -43.56 -13.70 36.58
C PHE A 125 -44.30 -13.71 37.90
N ASN A 126 -44.61 -12.52 38.39
CA ASN A 126 -45.44 -12.30 39.56
C ASN A 126 -46.88 -12.82 39.41
N PHE A 127 -47.27 -13.41 38.27
CA PHE A 127 -48.60 -13.99 38.01
C PHE A 127 -48.55 -15.46 37.55
N ASP A 128 -47.40 -16.14 37.61
CA ASP A 128 -47.26 -17.52 37.14
C ASP A 128 -48.21 -18.51 37.86
N ASP A 129 -48.54 -18.26 39.13
CA ASP A 129 -49.53 -19.01 39.93
C ASP A 129 -50.97 -18.93 39.39
N LEU A 130 -51.26 -17.89 38.60
CA LEU A 130 -52.55 -17.74 37.92
C LEU A 130 -52.60 -18.54 36.60
N MET A 131 -51.45 -18.92 36.03
CA MET A 131 -51.36 -19.63 34.74
C MET A 131 -51.22 -21.15 34.84
N SER A 132 -50.85 -21.69 36.00
CA SER A 132 -50.70 -23.13 36.20
C SER A 132 -52.06 -23.84 36.03
N LYS A 133 -52.18 -24.68 34.99
CA LYS A 133 -53.34 -25.55 34.75
C LYS A 133 -53.39 -26.59 35.86
N GLU A 134 -54.32 -26.41 36.81
CA GLU A 134 -54.78 -27.54 37.61
C GLU A 134 -55.72 -28.38 36.74
N ASP A 135 -55.51 -29.70 36.76
CA ASP A 135 -56.25 -30.69 35.99
C ASP A 135 -57.75 -30.64 36.33
N ASP A 136 -58.54 -29.90 35.55
CA ASP A 136 -59.99 -30.03 35.52
C ASP A 136 -60.46 -30.32 34.10
N SER A 137 -61.00 -31.52 33.97
CA SER A 137 -61.70 -32.05 32.81
C SER A 137 -63.05 -31.33 32.68
N GLU A 138 -63.48 -31.08 31.44
CA GLU A 138 -64.76 -30.45 31.06
C GLU A 138 -64.87 -28.91 31.16
N SER A 139 -64.00 -28.18 30.45
CA SER A 139 -64.37 -26.82 30.02
C SER A 139 -65.33 -26.88 28.83
N GLN A 140 -66.63 -26.64 29.06
CA GLN A 140 -67.59 -26.38 27.98
C GLN A 140 -67.03 -25.31 27.04
N GLN A 141 -67.07 -25.57 25.73
CA GLN A 141 -66.54 -24.68 24.70
C GLN A 141 -67.34 -23.36 24.72
N ILE A 142 -66.81 -22.35 25.41
CA ILE A 142 -67.43 -21.01 25.47
C ILE A 142 -67.33 -20.41 24.07
N ASN A 143 -68.48 -20.21 23.42
CA ASN A 143 -68.52 -19.51 22.15
C ASN A 143 -68.19 -18.02 22.38
N PHE A 144 -67.06 -17.56 21.85
CA PHE A 144 -66.59 -16.19 22.05
C PHE A 144 -67.25 -15.27 21.01
N ASP A 145 -68.48 -14.87 21.29
CA ASP A 145 -69.28 -13.92 20.51
C ASP A 145 -69.74 -12.80 21.44
N VAL A 146 -69.06 -11.64 21.35
CA VAL A 146 -69.31 -10.46 22.19
C VAL A 146 -69.69 -9.30 21.27
N GLN A 147 -70.86 -8.69 21.46
CA GLN A 147 -71.33 -7.57 20.61
C GLN A 147 -70.44 -6.32 20.67
N GLY A 148 -69.67 -6.12 21.74
CA GLY A 148 -68.64 -5.10 21.79
C GLY A 148 -67.80 -5.12 23.07
N ILE A 149 -66.58 -4.62 22.97
CA ILE A 149 -65.68 -4.43 24.11
C ILE A 149 -65.36 -2.95 24.20
N LYS A 150 -65.58 -2.37 25.38
CA LYS A 150 -65.24 -0.97 25.68
C LYS A 150 -64.36 -0.91 26.92
N ILE A 151 -63.10 -0.51 26.72
CA ILE A 151 -62.13 -0.31 27.79
C ILE A 151 -61.81 1.18 27.83
N THR A 152 -61.80 1.77 29.03
CA THR A 152 -61.46 3.17 29.25
C THR A 152 -60.50 3.34 30.41
N ASN A 153 -59.63 4.35 30.32
CA ASN A 153 -58.74 4.77 31.41
C ASN A 153 -57.88 3.64 31.99
N THR A 154 -57.47 2.68 31.16
CA THR A 154 -56.68 1.52 31.62
C THR A 154 -55.20 1.84 31.64
N GLN A 155 -54.49 1.30 32.63
CA GLN A 155 -53.05 1.42 32.80
C GLN A 155 -52.43 0.06 33.07
N ALA A 156 -51.26 -0.19 32.50
CA ALA A 156 -50.49 -1.40 32.71
C ALA A 156 -49.01 -1.06 32.83
N GLY A 157 -48.34 -1.57 33.85
CA GLY A 157 -46.91 -1.46 34.05
C GLY A 157 -46.24 -2.82 33.92
N PHE A 158 -45.04 -2.86 33.34
CA PHE A 158 -44.16 -4.01 33.30
C PHE A 158 -42.78 -3.64 33.86
N LEU A 159 -42.25 -4.45 34.76
CA LEU A 159 -40.90 -4.35 35.30
C LEU A 159 -40.16 -5.66 35.11
N ASN A 160 -39.01 -5.63 34.43
CA ASN A 160 -38.05 -6.74 34.47
C ASN A 160 -36.96 -6.42 35.50
N GLU A 161 -36.88 -7.20 36.56
CA GLU A 161 -35.93 -6.97 37.66
C GLU A 161 -34.48 -7.32 37.29
N ALA A 162 -34.27 -8.24 36.34
CA ALA A 162 -32.93 -8.61 35.88
C ALA A 162 -32.26 -7.50 35.06
N SER A 163 -33.02 -6.83 34.19
CA SER A 163 -32.51 -5.75 33.32
C SER A 163 -32.78 -4.35 33.85
N GLY A 164 -33.74 -4.19 34.77
CA GLY A 164 -34.26 -2.88 35.18
C GLY A 164 -35.15 -2.22 34.12
N ALA A 165 -35.55 -2.95 33.08
CA ALA A 165 -36.43 -2.45 32.03
C ALA A 165 -37.84 -2.21 32.59
N LYS A 166 -38.39 -1.04 32.26
CA LYS A 166 -39.71 -0.56 32.66
C LYS A 166 -40.49 -0.17 31.41
N TYR A 167 -41.70 -0.70 31.27
CA TYR A 167 -42.66 -0.30 30.25
C TYR A 167 -43.96 0.08 30.94
N SER A 168 -44.60 1.18 30.54
CA SER A 168 -45.97 1.50 30.93
C SER A 168 -46.82 1.75 29.69
N VAL A 169 -48.08 1.37 29.80
CA VAL A 169 -49.16 1.77 28.91
C VAL A 169 -50.16 2.50 29.79
N ASP A 170 -50.43 3.75 29.50
CA ASP A 170 -51.29 4.63 30.27
C ASP A 170 -52.44 5.13 29.38
N GLN A 171 -53.56 5.50 30.00
CA GLN A 171 -54.73 6.03 29.29
C GLN A 171 -55.24 5.12 28.14
N LEU A 172 -55.11 3.80 28.26
CA LEU A 172 -55.57 2.84 27.26
C LEU A 172 -57.10 2.92 27.13
N ASN A 173 -57.54 3.32 25.95
CA ASN A 173 -58.92 3.27 25.50
C ASN A 173 -59.02 2.25 24.35
N LEU A 174 -60.02 1.37 24.40
CA LEU A 174 -60.30 0.39 23.35
C LEU A 174 -61.80 0.36 23.10
N THR A 175 -62.21 0.42 21.84
CA THR A 175 -63.57 0.17 21.41
C THR A 175 -63.55 -0.82 20.25
N THR A 176 -64.37 -1.86 20.34
CA THR A 176 -64.54 -2.84 19.27
C THR A 176 -65.99 -2.91 18.80
N GLY A 177 -66.21 -3.33 17.55
CA GLY A 177 -67.48 -3.89 17.11
C GLY A 177 -67.76 -5.29 17.68
N GLN A 178 -68.66 -6.04 17.05
CA GLN A 178 -68.97 -7.42 17.43
C GLN A 178 -67.75 -8.32 17.22
N VAL A 179 -67.14 -8.78 18.30
CA VAL A 179 -65.99 -9.68 18.28
C VAL A 179 -66.49 -11.10 18.18
N ALA A 180 -66.37 -11.67 16.99
CA ALA A 180 -66.64 -13.08 16.71
C ALA A 180 -65.52 -13.66 15.83
N LEU A 181 -65.13 -14.90 16.08
CA LEU A 181 -64.14 -15.59 15.24
C LEU A 181 -64.66 -15.72 13.80
N LYS A 182 -63.75 -15.66 12.82
CA LYS A 182 -64.06 -15.77 11.38
C LYS A 182 -64.95 -14.64 10.82
N GLN A 183 -65.24 -13.61 11.61
CA GLN A 183 -66.00 -12.44 11.18
C GLN A 183 -65.16 -11.17 11.33
N PRO A 184 -65.22 -10.23 10.36
CA PRO A 184 -64.53 -8.96 10.48
C PRO A 184 -65.22 -8.02 11.47
N PHE A 185 -64.44 -7.31 12.27
CA PHE A 185 -64.94 -6.31 13.22
C PHE A 185 -63.99 -5.12 13.35
N ASP A 186 -64.56 -3.95 13.63
CA ASP A 186 -63.78 -2.73 13.79
C ASP A 186 -63.11 -2.68 15.16
N VAL A 187 -61.89 -2.17 15.18
CA VAL A 187 -61.08 -1.92 16.38
C VAL A 187 -60.58 -0.50 16.32
N ALA A 188 -60.80 0.25 17.40
CA ALA A 188 -60.22 1.57 17.61
C ALA A 188 -59.60 1.63 19.02
N THR A 189 -58.33 2.01 19.09
CA THR A 189 -57.63 2.16 20.37
C THR A 189 -56.69 3.36 20.34
N ASP A 190 -56.55 4.01 21.49
CA ASP A 190 -55.55 5.03 21.75
C ASP A 190 -54.97 4.79 23.14
N PHE A 191 -53.67 5.03 23.28
CA PHE A 191 -52.96 4.86 24.54
C PHE A 191 -51.66 5.68 24.53
N HIS A 192 -51.18 6.03 25.71
CA HIS A 192 -49.83 6.54 25.93
C HIS A 192 -48.92 5.36 26.29
N VAL A 193 -47.71 5.33 25.77
CA VAL A 193 -46.71 4.31 26.07
C VAL A 193 -45.40 4.98 26.48
N ALA A 194 -44.83 4.52 27.60
CA ALA A 194 -43.52 4.95 28.06
C ALA A 194 -42.61 3.76 28.32
N ALA A 195 -41.32 3.91 28.02
CA ALA A 195 -40.30 2.91 28.29
C ALA A 195 -38.96 3.57 28.62
N ASN A 196 -38.16 2.94 29.48
CA ASN A 196 -36.81 3.44 29.79
C ASN A 196 -35.71 2.82 28.90
N GLN A 197 -35.94 1.63 28.33
CA GLN A 197 -34.96 0.88 27.54
C GLN A 197 -35.63 0.06 26.41
N PRO A 198 -35.52 0.49 25.13
CA PRO A 198 -35.05 1.81 24.72
C PRO A 198 -35.96 2.92 25.25
N ALA A 199 -35.42 4.13 25.43
CA ALA A 199 -36.20 5.28 25.90
C ALA A 199 -37.32 5.61 24.89
N MET A 200 -38.56 5.68 25.39
CA MET A 200 -39.75 5.97 24.60
C MET A 200 -40.76 6.70 25.47
N ASP A 201 -41.42 7.70 24.90
CA ASP A 201 -42.56 8.40 25.50
C ASP A 201 -43.43 8.89 24.35
N ALA A 202 -44.52 8.18 24.05
CA ALA A 202 -45.30 8.41 22.84
C ALA A 202 -46.79 8.10 23.01
N ASN A 203 -47.62 8.82 22.25
CA ASN A 203 -49.04 8.53 22.11
C ASN A 203 -49.25 7.67 20.87
N ALA A 204 -49.98 6.57 21.02
CA ALA A 204 -50.36 5.66 19.95
C ALA A 204 -51.86 5.76 19.66
N SER A 205 -52.23 5.62 18.40
CA SER A 205 -53.61 5.44 17.97
C SER A 205 -53.68 4.41 16.85
N ILE A 206 -54.61 3.47 16.92
CA ILE A 206 -54.80 2.41 15.93
C ILE A 206 -56.28 2.33 15.59
N LYS A 207 -56.59 2.34 14.30
CA LYS A 207 -57.90 1.99 13.75
C LYS A 207 -57.72 0.92 12.68
N ALA A 208 -58.54 -0.12 12.72
CA ALA A 208 -58.52 -1.18 11.72
C ALA A 208 -59.82 -1.98 11.72
N ASN A 209 -60.10 -2.67 10.61
CA ASN A 209 -61.08 -3.74 10.53
C ASN A 209 -60.33 -5.09 10.57
N VAL A 210 -60.57 -5.91 11.58
CA VAL A 210 -59.79 -7.11 11.89
C VAL A 210 -60.66 -8.36 11.77
N MET A 211 -60.12 -9.42 11.20
CA MET A 211 -60.70 -10.76 11.23
C MET A 211 -59.62 -11.76 11.66
N ALA A 212 -59.96 -12.62 12.61
CA ALA A 212 -59.09 -13.70 13.05
C ALA A 212 -59.80 -15.05 12.90
N ASP A 213 -59.14 -15.98 12.20
CA ASP A 213 -59.49 -17.40 12.16
C ASP A 213 -58.28 -18.23 12.60
N PRO A 214 -58.11 -18.44 13.93
CA PRO A 214 -57.00 -19.23 14.45
C PRO A 214 -57.03 -20.70 13.98
N GLU A 215 -58.22 -21.27 13.74
CA GLU A 215 -58.38 -22.64 13.26
C GLU A 215 -57.93 -22.77 11.81
N GLY A 216 -58.37 -21.85 10.95
CA GLY A 216 -57.96 -21.76 9.55
C GLY A 216 -56.58 -21.15 9.33
N LYS A 217 -55.96 -20.58 10.38
CA LYS A 217 -54.72 -19.80 10.34
C LYS A 217 -54.78 -18.63 9.36
N HIS A 218 -55.95 -17.99 9.27
CA HIS A 218 -56.22 -16.86 8.39
C HIS A 218 -56.48 -15.60 9.20
N PHE A 219 -55.68 -14.57 8.96
CA PHE A 219 -55.75 -13.30 9.67
C PHE A 219 -55.79 -12.16 8.69
N VAL A 220 -56.75 -11.26 8.87
CA VAL A 220 -56.95 -10.12 7.98
C VAL A 220 -57.03 -8.85 8.80
N VAL A 221 -56.29 -7.83 8.35
CA VAL A 221 -56.36 -6.45 8.84
C VAL A 221 -56.62 -5.58 7.62
N LYS A 222 -57.79 -4.97 7.55
CA LYS A 222 -58.18 -4.01 6.51
C LYS A 222 -58.19 -2.60 7.07
N ASP A 223 -57.91 -1.64 6.19
CA ASP A 223 -57.99 -0.22 6.49
C ASP A 223 -57.23 0.15 7.78
N LEU A 224 -56.03 -0.43 7.96
CA LEU A 224 -55.15 -0.09 9.06
C LEU A 224 -54.79 1.40 8.93
N ASP A 225 -54.99 2.14 10.02
CA ASP A 225 -54.46 3.47 10.23
C ASP A 225 -53.89 3.52 11.64
N ALA A 226 -52.57 3.33 11.73
CA ALA A 226 -51.82 3.34 12.97
C ALA A 226 -50.85 4.53 12.98
N GLN A 227 -50.80 5.23 14.11
CA GLN A 227 -49.89 6.35 14.34
C GLN A 227 -49.30 6.24 15.74
N LEU A 228 -48.01 6.54 15.87
CA LEU A 228 -47.28 6.67 17.12
C LEU A 228 -46.52 7.99 17.08
N LYS A 229 -46.75 8.88 18.05
CA LYS A 229 -46.18 10.24 18.08
C LYS A 229 -45.58 10.56 19.44
N GLY A 230 -44.30 10.93 19.47
CA GLY A 230 -43.60 11.34 20.70
C GLY A 230 -42.08 11.26 20.59
N ALA A 231 -41.42 11.02 21.71
CA ALA A 231 -39.98 10.76 21.77
C ALA A 231 -39.70 9.26 21.56
N LEU A 232 -38.96 8.93 20.50
CA LEU A 232 -38.73 7.55 20.03
C LEU A 232 -37.31 7.44 19.47
N LEU A 233 -36.56 6.37 19.81
CA LEU A 233 -35.25 6.07 19.21
C LEU A 233 -34.27 7.28 19.23
N ASP A 234 -34.19 7.97 20.36
CA ASP A 234 -33.44 9.22 20.59
C ASP A 234 -33.90 10.45 19.77
N GLY A 235 -34.96 10.31 18.98
CA GLY A 235 -35.59 11.39 18.23
C GLY A 235 -36.62 12.17 19.06
N LYS A 236 -36.75 13.46 18.76
CA LYS A 236 -37.79 14.36 19.28
C LYS A 236 -38.89 14.54 18.23
N ASP A 237 -40.14 14.64 18.70
CA ASP A 237 -41.32 14.85 17.87
C ASP A 237 -41.43 13.83 16.72
N VAL A 238 -41.03 12.58 16.98
CA VAL A 238 -41.07 11.50 16.00
C VAL A 238 -42.52 11.05 15.83
N THR A 239 -42.97 11.02 14.58
CA THR A 239 -44.23 10.44 14.13
C THR A 239 -43.92 9.23 13.27
N LEU A 240 -44.31 8.05 13.75
CA LEU A 240 -44.33 6.80 13.00
C LEU A 240 -45.77 6.51 12.58
N SER A 241 -46.03 6.23 11.31
CA SER A 241 -47.34 5.81 10.83
C SER A 241 -47.26 4.58 9.96
N ALA A 242 -48.32 3.77 10.01
CA ALA A 242 -48.51 2.60 9.16
C ALA A 242 -49.95 2.56 8.68
N GLN A 243 -50.13 2.42 7.36
CA GLN A 243 -51.42 2.36 6.71
C GLN A 243 -51.46 1.22 5.70
N GLY A 244 -52.63 0.61 5.48
CA GLY A 244 -52.84 -0.40 4.44
C GLY A 244 -53.67 -1.59 4.89
N SER A 245 -53.62 -2.66 4.11
CA SER A 245 -54.30 -3.92 4.42
C SER A 245 -53.32 -5.09 4.33
N VAL A 246 -53.48 -6.04 5.25
CA VAL A 246 -52.67 -7.25 5.37
C VAL A 246 -53.62 -8.45 5.44
N ASP A 247 -53.41 -9.44 4.59
CA ASP A 247 -54.14 -10.71 4.59
C ASP A 247 -53.10 -11.84 4.62
N VAL A 248 -53.08 -12.59 5.73
CA VAL A 248 -52.15 -13.69 5.97
C VAL A 248 -52.94 -14.99 6.06
N ASP A 249 -52.80 -15.86 5.07
CA ASP A 249 -53.31 -17.24 5.08
C ASP A 249 -52.12 -18.17 5.25
N ALA A 250 -51.77 -18.47 6.49
CA ALA A 250 -50.60 -19.30 6.80
C ALA A 250 -50.82 -20.77 6.41
N ALA A 251 -52.07 -21.23 6.28
CA ALA A 251 -52.37 -22.57 5.77
C ALA A 251 -52.01 -22.72 4.29
N LYS A 252 -52.23 -21.66 3.49
CA LYS A 252 -51.80 -21.58 2.08
C LYS A 252 -50.41 -20.98 1.88
N THR A 253 -49.71 -20.61 2.97
CA THR A 253 -48.45 -19.84 2.91
C THR A 253 -48.57 -18.59 2.03
N ALA A 254 -49.72 -17.93 2.12
CA ALA A 254 -50.04 -16.75 1.31
C ALA A 254 -50.03 -15.47 2.18
N LEU A 255 -49.45 -14.42 1.64
CA LEU A 255 -49.43 -13.07 2.19
C LEU A 255 -49.85 -12.10 1.08
N ASN A 256 -50.89 -11.32 1.33
CA ASN A 256 -51.29 -10.21 0.47
C ASN A 256 -51.21 -8.90 1.25
N LEU A 257 -50.48 -7.93 0.71
CA LEU A 257 -50.42 -6.56 1.17
C LEU A 257 -51.08 -5.67 0.12
N ALA A 258 -51.96 -4.77 0.55
CA ALA A 258 -52.59 -3.78 -0.32
C ALA A 258 -52.47 -2.39 0.29
N GLY A 259 -51.99 -1.43 -0.50
CA GLY A 259 -51.84 -0.03 -0.08
C GLY A 259 -50.92 0.18 1.12
N LEU A 260 -49.92 -0.69 1.33
CA LEU A 260 -49.04 -0.57 2.50
C LEU A 260 -48.20 0.70 2.39
N LYS A 261 -48.31 1.57 3.38
CA LYS A 261 -47.48 2.77 3.54
C LYS A 261 -46.99 2.85 4.97
N VAL A 262 -45.69 2.84 5.15
CA VAL A 262 -45.04 3.05 6.45
C VAL A 262 -44.20 4.32 6.35
N ALA A 263 -44.38 5.25 7.28
CA ALA A 263 -43.64 6.50 7.28
C ALA A 263 -43.11 6.84 8.68
N MET A 264 -41.90 7.37 8.75
CA MET A 264 -41.30 7.90 9.96
C MET A 264 -40.84 9.33 9.68
N GLN A 265 -41.24 10.28 10.50
CA GLN A 265 -40.77 11.66 10.43
C GLN A 265 -40.40 12.16 11.82
N GLY A 266 -39.25 12.81 12.00
CA GLY A 266 -38.88 13.40 13.30
C GLY A 266 -37.51 14.07 13.29
N ASN A 267 -37.16 14.74 14.38
CA ASN A 267 -35.85 15.36 14.55
C ASN A 267 -34.92 14.45 15.36
N PHE A 268 -33.82 14.02 14.76
CA PHE A 268 -32.80 13.18 15.40
C PHE A 268 -31.51 13.97 15.51
N ALA A 269 -31.14 14.37 16.73
CA ALA A 269 -29.93 15.13 17.03
C ALA A 269 -29.74 16.39 16.14
N GLY A 270 -30.80 17.17 15.90
CA GLY A 270 -30.74 18.38 15.08
C GLY A 270 -30.85 18.13 13.57
N THR A 271 -31.13 16.89 13.15
CA THR A 271 -31.41 16.53 11.76
C THR A 271 -32.86 16.11 11.60
N ASP A 272 -33.61 16.82 10.76
CA ASP A 272 -34.95 16.39 10.37
C ASP A 272 -34.83 15.20 9.41
N ARG A 273 -35.48 14.09 9.74
CA ARG A 273 -35.48 12.87 8.92
C ARG A 273 -36.91 12.49 8.56
N ASN A 274 -37.10 12.07 7.32
CA ASN A 274 -38.34 11.50 6.80
C ASN A 274 -38.00 10.23 6.01
N VAL A 275 -38.54 9.10 6.44
CA VAL A 275 -38.38 7.79 5.79
C VAL A 275 -39.75 7.27 5.40
N THR A 276 -39.95 6.88 4.16
CA THR A 276 -41.20 6.30 3.68
C THR A 276 -40.95 5.00 2.92
N LEU A 277 -41.68 3.95 3.28
CA LEU A 277 -41.79 2.70 2.53
C LEU A 277 -43.22 2.58 1.98
N GLU A 278 -43.36 2.45 0.68
CA GLU A 278 -44.67 2.25 0.02
C GLU A 278 -44.63 0.96 -0.82
N ALA A 279 -45.61 0.08 -0.58
CA ALA A 279 -45.84 -1.14 -1.34
C ALA A 279 -47.35 -1.20 -1.69
N PRO A 280 -47.77 -0.64 -2.84
CA PRO A 280 -49.18 -0.56 -3.23
C PRO A 280 -49.86 -1.93 -3.36
N ALA A 281 -49.11 -2.94 -3.81
CA ALA A 281 -49.55 -4.32 -3.84
C ALA A 281 -48.34 -5.25 -3.72
N LEU A 282 -48.42 -6.23 -2.83
CA LEU A 282 -47.48 -7.36 -2.75
C LEU A 282 -48.29 -8.62 -2.51
N ALA A 283 -48.15 -9.60 -3.39
CA ALA A 283 -48.70 -10.93 -3.22
C ALA A 283 -47.57 -11.94 -3.17
N VAL A 284 -47.56 -12.78 -2.14
CA VAL A 284 -46.59 -13.86 -1.95
C VAL A 284 -47.37 -15.13 -1.66
N ASN A 285 -47.16 -16.16 -2.47
CA ASN A 285 -47.64 -17.52 -2.25
C ASN A 285 -46.65 -18.50 -2.90
N PRO A 286 -46.81 -19.84 -2.75
CA PRO A 286 -45.88 -20.81 -3.33
C PRO A 286 -45.69 -20.72 -4.84
N GLU A 287 -46.74 -20.33 -5.57
CA GLU A 287 -46.77 -20.30 -7.02
C GLU A 287 -46.33 -18.94 -7.59
N GLN A 288 -46.51 -17.87 -6.81
CA GLN A 288 -46.36 -16.49 -7.25
C GLN A 288 -45.85 -15.57 -6.14
N ILE A 289 -44.80 -14.83 -6.47
CA ILE A 289 -44.35 -13.62 -5.79
C ILE A 289 -44.53 -12.49 -6.79
N SER A 290 -45.34 -11.49 -6.47
CA SER A 290 -45.56 -10.34 -7.36
C SER A 290 -45.77 -9.03 -6.63
N SER A 291 -45.19 -7.96 -7.18
CA SER A 291 -45.44 -6.57 -6.78
C SER A 291 -45.22 -5.64 -7.97
N ASP A 292 -46.09 -4.66 -8.17
CA ASP A 292 -45.95 -3.69 -9.26
C ASP A 292 -44.80 -2.71 -9.02
N LYS A 293 -44.69 -2.21 -7.79
CA LYS A 293 -43.66 -1.26 -7.37
C LYS A 293 -43.51 -1.31 -5.84
N VAL A 294 -42.28 -1.25 -5.36
CA VAL A 294 -41.99 -0.93 -3.96
C VAL A 294 -41.09 0.31 -3.95
N LEU A 295 -41.46 1.33 -3.19
CA LEU A 295 -40.73 2.59 -3.09
C LEU A 295 -40.19 2.76 -1.67
N LEU A 296 -38.90 3.03 -1.55
CA LEU A 296 -38.27 3.45 -0.31
C LEU A 296 -37.67 4.84 -0.54
N ALA A 297 -38.10 5.82 0.25
CA ALA A 297 -37.53 7.17 0.19
C ALA A 297 -37.00 7.59 1.56
N LEU A 298 -35.85 8.25 1.55
CA LEU A 298 -35.22 8.91 2.69
C LEU A 298 -34.98 10.36 2.31
N LYS A 299 -35.46 11.29 3.13
CA LYS A 299 -35.12 12.71 3.07
C LYS A 299 -34.57 13.12 4.43
N GLN A 300 -33.39 13.70 4.44
CA GLN A 300 -32.80 14.26 5.66
C GLN A 300 -32.31 15.69 5.42
N LYS A 301 -32.46 16.53 6.43
CA LYS A 301 -32.00 17.92 6.44
C LYS A 301 -31.38 18.26 7.79
N ALA A 302 -30.09 18.54 7.80
CA ALA A 302 -29.35 18.91 9.00
C ALA A 302 -29.47 20.42 9.28
N ALA A 303 -29.28 20.81 10.55
CA ALA A 303 -29.36 22.20 10.99
C ALA A 303 -28.34 23.14 10.31
N ASN A 304 -27.22 22.60 9.81
CA ASN A 304 -26.19 23.35 9.08
C ASN A 304 -26.56 23.64 7.62
N GLY A 305 -27.72 23.17 7.15
CA GLY A 305 -28.20 23.33 5.77
C GLY A 305 -27.86 22.16 4.85
N ASP A 306 -27.11 21.17 5.30
CA ASP A 306 -26.82 19.97 4.51
C ASP A 306 -28.10 19.12 4.37
N ASP A 307 -28.30 18.55 3.18
CA ASP A 307 -29.43 17.67 2.91
C ASP A 307 -29.03 16.44 2.09
N VAL A 308 -29.79 15.36 2.26
CA VAL A 308 -29.67 14.15 1.45
C VAL A 308 -31.07 13.63 1.14
N THR A 309 -31.29 13.32 -0.13
CA THR A 309 -32.47 12.61 -0.61
C THR A 309 -32.01 11.32 -1.30
N VAL A 310 -32.58 10.19 -0.88
CA VAL A 310 -32.39 8.89 -1.51
C VAL A 310 -33.77 8.33 -1.83
N GLU A 311 -34.03 8.00 -3.08
CA GLU A 311 -35.24 7.32 -3.51
C GLU A 311 -34.86 6.03 -4.23
N VAL A 312 -35.32 4.89 -3.73
CA VAL A 312 -35.10 3.57 -4.29
C VAL A 312 -36.45 3.01 -4.71
N ALA A 313 -36.60 2.65 -5.99
CA ALA A 313 -37.79 1.99 -6.48
C ALA A 313 -37.43 0.59 -7.02
N LEU A 314 -38.14 -0.41 -6.53
CA LEU A 314 -38.10 -1.77 -7.04
C LEU A 314 -39.33 -1.97 -7.92
N ALA A 315 -39.14 -1.99 -9.24
CA ALA A 315 -40.21 -2.13 -10.21
C ALA A 315 -40.45 -3.60 -10.56
N GLU A 316 -41.73 -3.98 -10.61
CA GLU A 316 -42.25 -5.24 -11.14
C GLU A 316 -41.47 -6.47 -10.64
N ILE A 317 -41.69 -6.82 -9.37
CA ILE A 317 -41.24 -8.10 -8.81
C ILE A 317 -42.13 -9.19 -9.38
N LYS A 318 -41.54 -10.24 -9.94
CA LYS A 318 -42.23 -11.44 -10.43
C LYS A 318 -41.42 -12.68 -10.12
N GLY A 319 -42.08 -13.79 -9.81
CA GLY A 319 -41.39 -15.05 -9.54
C GLY A 319 -42.19 -15.99 -8.66
N ASN A 320 -41.48 -16.87 -7.96
CA ASN A 320 -41.99 -17.83 -6.99
C ASN A 320 -40.87 -18.17 -5.97
N GLN A 321 -41.06 -19.22 -5.17
CA GLN A 321 -40.07 -19.62 -4.16
C GLN A 321 -38.74 -20.13 -4.74
N GLN A 322 -38.68 -20.49 -6.02
CA GLN A 322 -37.45 -20.96 -6.68
C GLN A 322 -36.67 -19.82 -7.32
N ALA A 323 -37.35 -18.88 -7.97
CA ALA A 323 -36.73 -17.77 -8.67
C ALA A 323 -37.56 -16.50 -8.56
N VAL A 324 -36.89 -15.38 -8.36
CA VAL A 324 -37.47 -14.03 -8.35
C VAL A 324 -36.68 -13.14 -9.30
N GLU A 325 -37.40 -12.33 -10.06
CA GLU A 325 -36.83 -11.26 -10.87
C GLU A 325 -37.51 -9.93 -10.57
N SER A 326 -36.75 -8.85 -10.74
CA SER A 326 -37.29 -7.50 -10.84
C SER A 326 -36.85 -6.89 -12.16
N LYS A 327 -37.79 -6.22 -12.85
CA LYS A 327 -37.48 -5.51 -14.10
C LYS A 327 -36.55 -4.31 -13.91
N GLY A 328 -36.46 -3.77 -12.70
CA GLY A 328 -35.53 -2.69 -12.42
C GLY A 328 -35.58 -2.21 -10.97
N ILE A 329 -34.42 -2.20 -10.34
CA ILE A 329 -34.10 -1.39 -9.17
C ILE A 329 -33.59 -0.05 -9.69
N THR A 330 -34.29 1.04 -9.42
CA THR A 330 -33.76 2.40 -9.66
C THR A 330 -33.42 3.05 -8.34
N ALA A 331 -32.34 3.82 -8.31
CA ALA A 331 -31.93 4.61 -7.17
C ALA A 331 -31.56 6.03 -7.62
N ASP A 332 -32.24 7.01 -7.06
CA ASP A 332 -31.94 8.43 -7.22
C ASP A 332 -31.35 8.94 -5.92
N VAL A 333 -30.17 9.56 -6.01
CA VAL A 333 -29.41 10.07 -4.86
C VAL A 333 -29.08 11.54 -5.11
N GLN A 334 -29.42 12.38 -4.14
CA GLN A 334 -29.07 13.80 -4.12
C GLN A 334 -28.44 14.10 -2.76
N LEU A 335 -27.26 14.71 -2.75
CA LEU A 335 -26.57 15.14 -1.54
C LEU A 335 -26.06 16.56 -1.72
N ASN A 336 -26.43 17.45 -0.81
CA ASN A 336 -25.89 18.79 -0.69
C ASN A 336 -25.15 18.87 0.66
N ALA A 337 -23.82 18.99 0.63
CA ALA A 337 -22.98 19.09 1.82
C ALA A 337 -21.99 20.26 1.69
N GLY A 338 -22.28 21.38 2.36
CA GLY A 338 -21.54 22.62 2.19
C GLY A 338 -21.51 23.10 0.73
N ALA A 339 -20.32 23.19 0.13
CA ALA A 339 -20.15 23.55 -1.28
C ALA A 339 -20.27 22.37 -2.25
N ARG A 340 -20.32 21.13 -1.74
CA ARG A 340 -20.38 19.91 -2.55
C ARG A 340 -21.84 19.55 -2.85
N LYS A 341 -22.15 19.33 -4.12
CA LYS A 341 -23.41 18.75 -4.59
C LYS A 341 -23.13 17.45 -5.34
N VAL A 342 -23.87 16.40 -5.03
CA VAL A 342 -23.79 15.10 -5.70
C VAL A 342 -25.18 14.71 -6.15
N GLU A 343 -25.33 14.42 -7.43
CA GLU A 343 -26.55 13.87 -8.03
C GLU A 343 -26.19 12.55 -8.71
N GLY A 344 -26.98 11.52 -8.48
CA GLY A 344 -26.76 10.19 -9.05
C GLY A 344 -28.07 9.50 -9.39
N HIS A 345 -28.10 8.84 -10.55
CA HIS A 345 -29.19 7.96 -10.95
C HIS A 345 -28.62 6.62 -11.38
N PHE A 346 -29.13 5.54 -10.79
CA PHE A 346 -28.66 4.18 -11.04
C PHE A 346 -29.86 3.28 -11.33
N ALA A 347 -29.71 2.36 -12.26
CA ALA A 347 -30.75 1.42 -12.64
C ALA A 347 -30.17 0.01 -12.82
N SER A 348 -30.86 -1.00 -12.31
CA SER A 348 -30.41 -2.38 -12.40
C SER A 348 -31.55 -3.40 -12.37
N PRO A 349 -31.77 -4.20 -13.42
CA PRO A 349 -32.47 -5.47 -13.27
C PRO A 349 -31.73 -6.39 -12.30
N VAL A 350 -32.47 -7.18 -11.52
CA VAL A 350 -31.91 -8.20 -10.64
C VAL A 350 -32.69 -9.50 -10.81
N LYS A 351 -31.97 -10.61 -10.86
CA LYS A 351 -32.53 -11.96 -10.88
C LYS A 351 -31.87 -12.79 -9.80
N ALA A 352 -32.66 -13.56 -9.07
CA ALA A 352 -32.17 -14.48 -8.07
C ALA A 352 -32.82 -15.84 -8.29
N ASN A 353 -32.01 -16.87 -8.52
CA ASN A 353 -32.43 -18.26 -8.37
C ASN A 353 -32.07 -18.68 -6.94
N LEU A 354 -33.09 -18.75 -6.10
CA LEU A 354 -32.97 -19.03 -4.68
C LEU A 354 -32.67 -20.52 -4.44
N ALA A 355 -33.13 -21.41 -5.31
CA ALA A 355 -32.88 -22.85 -5.22
C ALA A 355 -31.39 -23.17 -5.46
N ASP A 356 -30.76 -22.52 -6.43
CA ASP A 356 -29.35 -22.71 -6.80
C ASP A 356 -28.39 -21.74 -6.09
N MET A 357 -28.93 -20.75 -5.36
CA MET A 357 -28.18 -19.63 -4.79
C MET A 357 -27.34 -18.89 -5.85
N ILE A 358 -27.97 -18.61 -6.99
CA ILE A 358 -27.40 -17.83 -8.08
C ILE A 358 -28.03 -16.44 -8.09
N PHE A 359 -27.19 -15.42 -8.00
CA PHE A 359 -27.60 -14.02 -8.01
C PHE A 359 -27.00 -13.35 -9.24
N ASP A 360 -27.87 -12.74 -10.04
CA ASP A 360 -27.51 -12.14 -11.31
C ASP A 360 -27.95 -10.68 -11.36
N VAL A 361 -26.99 -9.83 -11.69
CA VAL A 361 -27.13 -8.42 -11.96
C VAL A 361 -26.65 -8.23 -13.40
N PRO A 362 -27.52 -8.47 -14.41
CA PRO A 362 -27.08 -8.50 -15.81
C PRO A 362 -26.67 -7.12 -16.31
N GLY A 363 -27.13 -6.06 -15.64
CA GLY A 363 -26.67 -4.70 -15.85
C GLY A 363 -27.02 -3.84 -14.65
N LEU A 364 -26.05 -3.15 -14.08
CA LEU A 364 -26.21 -2.01 -13.20
C LEU A 364 -25.56 -0.84 -13.94
N ALA A 365 -26.36 0.11 -14.38
CA ALA A 365 -25.88 1.28 -15.08
C ALA A 365 -26.23 2.53 -14.28
N GLY A 366 -25.33 3.50 -14.27
CA GLY A 366 -25.60 4.75 -13.58
C GLY A 366 -24.83 5.93 -14.13
N LYS A 367 -25.33 7.11 -13.81
CA LYS A 367 -24.73 8.40 -14.09
C LYS A 367 -24.63 9.18 -12.79
N PHE A 368 -23.58 9.95 -12.64
CA PHE A 368 -23.40 10.84 -11.51
C PHE A 368 -22.77 12.17 -11.93
N ASP A 369 -23.16 13.22 -11.22
CA ASP A 369 -22.65 14.58 -11.33
C ASP A 369 -22.22 15.04 -9.93
N ILE A 370 -20.98 15.48 -9.81
CA ILE A 370 -20.41 16.01 -8.58
C ILE A 370 -19.97 17.44 -8.87
N LYS A 371 -20.52 18.41 -8.16
CA LYS A 371 -20.04 19.80 -8.15
C LYS A 371 -19.35 20.06 -6.84
N ASP A 372 -18.06 20.37 -6.88
CA ASP A 372 -17.25 20.67 -5.70
C ASP A 372 -16.07 21.57 -6.11
N PRO A 373 -15.94 22.79 -5.55
CA PRO A 373 -14.82 23.69 -5.83
C PRO A 373 -13.43 23.10 -5.59
N ALA A 374 -13.31 22.06 -4.75
CA ALA A 374 -12.03 21.38 -4.49
C ALA A 374 -11.60 20.45 -5.64
N LEU A 375 -12.50 20.12 -6.58
CA LEU A 375 -12.16 19.33 -7.77
C LEU A 375 -11.35 20.20 -8.77
N PRO A 376 -10.47 19.59 -9.58
CA PRO A 376 -9.61 20.34 -10.51
C PRO A 376 -10.36 21.28 -11.47
N ASN A 377 -11.60 20.94 -11.83
CA ASN A 377 -12.48 21.73 -12.70
C ASN A 377 -13.75 22.24 -11.99
N GLY A 378 -13.83 22.17 -10.66
CA GLY A 378 -15.02 22.54 -9.88
C GLY A 378 -16.22 21.59 -10.03
N ALA A 379 -16.19 20.66 -10.98
CA ALA A 379 -17.20 19.62 -11.17
C ALA A 379 -16.60 18.38 -11.87
N MET A 380 -17.31 17.26 -11.76
CA MET A 380 -16.96 15.97 -12.34
C MET A 380 -18.24 15.22 -12.69
N GLN A 381 -18.30 14.74 -13.94
CA GLN A 381 -19.38 13.89 -14.42
C GLN A 381 -18.82 12.51 -14.76
N GLY A 382 -19.61 11.48 -14.47
CA GLY A 382 -19.26 10.11 -14.78
C GLY A 382 -20.46 9.25 -15.09
N GLN A 383 -20.19 8.14 -15.74
CA GLN A 383 -21.14 7.07 -15.95
C GLN A 383 -20.45 5.73 -15.81
N PHE A 384 -21.19 4.72 -15.40
CA PHE A 384 -20.68 3.36 -15.35
C PHE A 384 -21.73 2.35 -15.79
N LYS A 385 -21.25 1.19 -16.22
CA LYS A 385 -22.00 -0.03 -16.43
C LYS A 385 -21.26 -1.16 -15.73
N LEU A 386 -21.98 -1.97 -14.99
CA LEU A 386 -21.48 -3.13 -14.28
C LEU A 386 -22.39 -4.31 -14.63
N SER A 387 -21.84 -5.50 -14.80
CA SER A 387 -22.62 -6.73 -14.63
C SER A 387 -21.98 -7.56 -13.52
N ALA A 388 -22.78 -8.33 -12.79
CA ALA A 388 -22.28 -9.23 -11.77
C ALA A 388 -23.10 -10.52 -11.77
N ASN A 389 -22.41 -11.63 -11.61
CA ASN A 389 -23.00 -12.95 -11.44
C ASN A 389 -22.29 -13.64 -10.28
N ALA A 390 -23.04 -14.15 -9.31
CA ALA A 390 -22.52 -14.90 -8.18
C ALA A 390 -23.22 -16.24 -8.10
N ASN A 391 -22.45 -17.33 -8.12
CA ASN A 391 -22.90 -18.68 -7.82
C ASN A 391 -22.32 -19.09 -6.47
N VAL A 392 -23.14 -18.99 -5.42
CA VAL A 392 -22.68 -19.21 -4.04
C VAL A 392 -22.31 -20.68 -3.81
N LYS A 393 -23.06 -21.62 -4.38
CA LYS A 393 -22.76 -23.06 -4.25
C LYS A 393 -21.44 -23.45 -4.88
N GLN A 394 -21.06 -22.80 -5.98
CA GLN A 394 -19.79 -23.06 -6.67
C GLN A 394 -18.64 -22.18 -6.14
N GLU A 395 -18.90 -21.30 -5.18
CA GLU A 395 -17.95 -20.28 -4.69
C GLU A 395 -17.33 -19.46 -5.83
N GLN A 396 -18.17 -19.04 -6.79
CA GLN A 396 -17.74 -18.27 -7.95
C GLN A 396 -18.46 -16.94 -8.04
N ALA A 397 -17.72 -15.90 -8.38
CA ALA A 397 -18.27 -14.61 -8.76
C ALA A 397 -17.57 -14.09 -10.01
N LYS A 398 -18.33 -13.45 -10.91
CA LYS A 398 -17.82 -12.79 -12.11
C LYS A 398 -18.45 -11.42 -12.21
N SER A 399 -17.68 -10.45 -12.66
CA SER A 399 -18.16 -9.11 -12.91
C SER A 399 -17.46 -8.51 -14.11
N THR A 400 -18.21 -7.73 -14.88
CA THR A 400 -17.62 -6.83 -15.88
C THR A 400 -17.95 -5.40 -15.51
N PHE A 401 -17.07 -4.48 -15.84
CA PHE A 401 -17.29 -3.06 -15.58
C PHE A 401 -16.81 -2.21 -16.77
N ASP A 402 -17.49 -1.09 -16.97
CA ASP A 402 -17.13 -0.01 -17.88
C ASP A 402 -17.41 1.29 -17.14
N LEU A 403 -16.38 2.10 -16.93
CA LEU A 403 -16.40 3.36 -16.22
C LEU A 403 -15.90 4.44 -17.18
N THR A 404 -16.68 5.51 -17.32
CA THR A 404 -16.26 6.74 -17.98
C THR A 404 -16.29 7.87 -16.95
N LEU A 405 -15.16 8.51 -16.73
CA LEU A 405 -15.00 9.59 -15.76
C LEU A 405 -14.09 10.68 -16.33
N ALA A 406 -14.64 11.86 -16.60
CA ALA A 406 -13.95 12.90 -17.38
C ALA A 406 -13.40 12.32 -18.71
N GLU A 407 -12.09 12.42 -18.95
CA GLU A 407 -11.40 11.83 -20.12
C GLU A 407 -10.93 10.38 -19.90
N THR A 408 -11.19 9.80 -18.72
CA THR A 408 -10.80 8.42 -18.41
C THR A 408 -11.90 7.47 -18.84
N ARG A 409 -11.54 6.46 -19.64
CA ARG A 409 -12.38 5.30 -19.93
C ARG A 409 -11.67 4.04 -19.45
N LEU A 410 -12.24 3.37 -18.46
CA LEU A 410 -11.70 2.18 -17.82
C LEU A 410 -12.73 1.06 -17.94
N ASN A 411 -12.34 -0.08 -18.50
CA ASN A 411 -13.20 -1.25 -18.55
C ASN A 411 -12.43 -2.51 -18.18
N GLY A 412 -13.16 -3.57 -17.87
CA GLY A 412 -12.53 -4.81 -17.46
C GLY A 412 -13.49 -5.89 -17.01
N ASP A 413 -12.90 -7.03 -16.70
CA ASP A 413 -13.56 -8.14 -16.06
C ASP A 413 -12.79 -8.56 -14.81
N VAL A 414 -13.54 -9.04 -13.83
CA VAL A 414 -13.03 -9.59 -12.57
C VAL A 414 -13.75 -10.90 -12.33
N SER A 415 -13.01 -11.91 -11.89
CA SER A 415 -13.54 -13.19 -11.46
C SER A 415 -12.93 -13.56 -10.12
N VAL A 416 -13.72 -14.21 -9.28
CA VAL A 416 -13.29 -14.73 -7.99
C VAL A 416 -13.71 -16.19 -7.92
N ALA A 417 -12.78 -17.06 -7.57
CA ALA A 417 -13.04 -18.46 -7.27
C ALA A 417 -12.53 -18.80 -5.87
N GLY A 418 -13.37 -19.50 -5.09
CA GLY A 418 -13.10 -19.88 -3.71
C GLY A 418 -13.25 -18.70 -2.74
N PHE A 419 -14.30 -18.66 -1.91
CA PHE A 419 -14.57 -17.46 -1.10
C PHE A 419 -13.72 -17.36 0.17
N LYS A 420 -13.19 -18.48 0.66
CA LYS A 420 -12.29 -18.51 1.82
C LYS A 420 -10.85 -18.14 1.47
N THR A 421 -10.39 -18.56 0.30
CA THR A 421 -9.05 -18.27 -0.24
C THR A 421 -9.21 -17.77 -1.68
N PRO A 422 -9.51 -16.49 -1.88
CA PRO A 422 -9.94 -15.95 -3.15
C PRO A 422 -8.83 -15.98 -4.20
N HIS A 423 -9.10 -16.71 -5.29
CA HIS A 423 -8.33 -16.65 -6.52
C HIS A 423 -8.98 -15.62 -7.43
N ILE A 424 -8.31 -14.48 -7.61
CA ILE A 424 -8.86 -13.34 -8.33
C ILE A 424 -8.26 -13.29 -9.73
N GLY A 425 -9.11 -13.55 -10.72
CA GLY A 425 -8.79 -13.31 -12.13
C GLY A 425 -9.20 -11.89 -12.54
N PHE A 426 -8.39 -11.14 -13.29
CA PHE A 426 -8.80 -9.82 -13.77
C PHE A 426 -8.20 -9.41 -15.12
N LYS A 427 -8.95 -8.63 -15.89
CA LYS A 427 -8.41 -7.88 -17.04
C LYS A 427 -8.87 -6.45 -16.93
N VAL A 428 -7.93 -5.52 -16.95
CA VAL A 428 -8.20 -4.09 -16.88
C VAL A 428 -7.64 -3.43 -18.12
N HIS A 429 -8.49 -2.66 -18.79
CA HIS A 429 -8.14 -1.92 -19.99
C HIS A 429 -8.55 -0.45 -19.86
N ALA A 430 -7.70 0.45 -20.33
CA ALA A 430 -8.02 1.86 -20.50
C ALA A 430 -7.32 2.47 -21.71
N ASP A 431 -8.05 3.16 -22.59
CA ASP A 431 -7.42 3.91 -23.69
C ASP A 431 -6.59 5.07 -23.12
N THR A 432 -7.16 5.80 -22.17
CA THR A 432 -6.52 6.89 -21.45
C THR A 432 -6.95 6.89 -19.98
N LEU A 433 -5.98 7.00 -19.09
CA LEU A 433 -6.14 7.22 -17.65
C LEU A 433 -5.62 8.63 -17.31
N ASN A 434 -6.52 9.59 -17.11
CA ASN A 434 -6.17 10.97 -16.85
C ASN A 434 -6.03 11.24 -15.34
N LEU A 435 -4.87 10.93 -14.77
CA LEU A 435 -4.61 11.12 -13.33
C LEU A 435 -4.60 12.60 -12.93
N ASN A 436 -4.25 13.52 -13.83
CA ASN A 436 -4.33 14.96 -13.56
C ASN A 436 -5.77 15.42 -13.28
N ALA A 437 -6.75 14.90 -14.02
CA ALA A 437 -8.17 15.20 -13.83
C ALA A 437 -8.76 14.53 -12.57
N LEU A 438 -8.21 13.37 -12.16
CA LEU A 438 -8.72 12.57 -11.05
C LEU A 438 -8.10 12.95 -9.69
N LEU A 439 -6.80 13.19 -9.66
CA LEU A 439 -6.04 13.45 -8.43
C LEU A 439 -5.73 14.94 -8.22
N GLY A 440 -5.97 15.77 -9.26
CA GLY A 440 -5.54 17.16 -9.31
C GLY A 440 -4.04 17.31 -9.60
N ASN A 441 -3.66 18.49 -10.09
CA ASN A 441 -2.26 18.79 -10.34
C ASN A 441 -1.56 19.01 -8.99
N SER A 442 -0.56 18.18 -8.68
CA SER A 442 0.37 18.36 -7.56
C SER A 442 1.32 19.56 -7.73
N LYS A 443 0.87 20.66 -8.36
CA LYS A 443 1.59 21.95 -8.40
C LYS A 443 1.43 22.72 -7.08
N GLN A 444 1.42 22.04 -5.95
CA GLN A 444 1.37 22.68 -4.64
C GLN A 444 2.38 22.06 -3.69
N LYS A 445 3.35 22.91 -3.32
CA LYS A 445 4.51 22.70 -2.45
C LYS A 445 5.64 21.88 -3.06
N ALA A 446 6.65 22.60 -3.57
CA ALA A 446 8.02 22.13 -3.49
C ALA A 446 8.22 21.52 -2.08
N PRO A 447 8.85 20.34 -1.95
CA PRO A 447 9.17 19.82 -0.64
C PRO A 447 9.89 20.94 0.10
N ALA A 448 9.30 21.40 1.21
CA ALA A 448 9.99 22.26 2.15
C ALA A 448 11.35 21.62 2.37
N THR A 449 12.41 22.41 2.20
CA THR A 449 13.78 22.03 2.49
C THR A 449 13.82 21.50 3.93
N SER A 450 13.60 20.20 4.06
CA SER A 450 13.77 19.45 5.27
C SER A 450 15.27 19.43 5.54
N THR A 451 15.71 20.43 6.29
CA THR A 451 16.98 20.42 7.02
C THR A 451 16.89 19.55 8.28
N ALA A 452 15.95 18.59 8.33
CA ALA A 452 16.04 17.50 9.27
C ALA A 452 17.17 16.58 8.83
N LYS A 453 18.27 16.59 9.58
CA LYS A 453 19.20 15.46 9.67
C LYS A 453 18.36 14.19 9.77
N ALA A 454 18.35 13.41 8.71
CA ALA A 454 17.77 12.09 8.74
C ALA A 454 18.71 11.24 9.62
N ASP A 455 18.36 11.08 10.89
CA ASP A 455 18.84 9.97 11.70
C ASP A 455 18.24 8.70 11.10
N THR A 456 18.80 8.24 9.97
CA THR A 456 18.42 6.97 9.34
C THR A 456 19.02 5.84 10.15
N LYS A 457 18.25 5.40 11.15
CA LYS A 457 18.31 4.01 11.59
C LYS A 457 18.13 3.16 10.33
N PRO A 458 19.03 2.21 9.99
CA PRO A 458 18.84 1.39 8.80
C PRO A 458 17.53 0.63 8.94
N ASP A 459 16.55 1.01 8.12
CA ASP A 459 15.22 0.45 8.15
C ASP A 459 15.30 -1.06 7.93
N LYS A 460 14.57 -1.80 8.77
CA LYS A 460 14.36 -3.23 8.56
C LYS A 460 13.78 -3.43 7.15
N PRO A 461 14.16 -4.49 6.41
CA PRO A 461 13.56 -4.80 5.11
C PRO A 461 12.03 -4.79 5.21
N ALA A 462 11.36 -4.32 4.16
CA ALA A 462 9.90 -4.36 4.10
C ALA A 462 9.41 -5.82 4.28
N GLU A 463 8.66 -6.08 5.36
CA GLU A 463 8.01 -7.37 5.60
C GLU A 463 6.82 -7.52 4.64
N LEU A 464 6.96 -8.36 3.62
CA LEU A 464 5.92 -8.58 2.60
C LEU A 464 5.06 -9.81 2.91
N SER A 465 5.10 -10.32 4.15
CA SER A 465 4.41 -11.55 4.55
C SER A 465 2.89 -11.55 4.29
N ALA A 466 2.26 -10.37 4.17
CA ALA A 466 0.87 -10.21 3.76
C ALA A 466 0.56 -10.71 2.34
N LEU A 467 1.57 -10.79 1.45
CA LEU A 467 1.40 -11.31 0.09
C LEU A 467 1.23 -12.84 0.04
N LYS A 468 1.41 -13.56 1.16
CA LYS A 468 1.25 -15.03 1.21
C LYS A 468 -0.19 -15.50 0.98
N THR A 469 -1.17 -14.64 1.21
CA THR A 469 -2.60 -14.94 1.02
C THR A 469 -3.14 -14.38 -0.30
N LEU A 470 -2.27 -13.84 -1.15
CA LEU A 470 -2.65 -13.17 -2.39
C LEU A 470 -2.55 -14.13 -3.57
N PHE A 471 -3.71 -14.45 -4.18
CA PHE A 471 -3.82 -15.29 -5.38
C PHE A 471 -4.44 -14.47 -6.51
N LEU A 472 -3.61 -14.06 -7.47
CA LEU A 472 -3.98 -13.19 -8.59
C LEU A 472 -3.56 -13.81 -9.92
N ASP A 473 -4.40 -13.68 -10.94
CA ASP A 473 -4.05 -13.98 -12.33
C ASP A 473 -4.74 -12.98 -13.26
N GLY A 474 -4.00 -12.00 -13.78
CA GLY A 474 -4.63 -10.95 -14.56
C GLY A 474 -3.70 -10.13 -15.43
N SER A 475 -4.28 -9.15 -16.12
CA SER A 475 -3.53 -8.26 -17.01
C SER A 475 -4.03 -6.82 -16.92
N ILE A 476 -3.11 -5.88 -17.07
CA ILE A 476 -3.38 -4.45 -17.18
C ILE A 476 -2.87 -3.97 -18.55
N ASN A 477 -3.76 -3.35 -19.31
CA ASN A 477 -3.46 -2.69 -20.58
C ASN A 477 -3.92 -1.23 -20.49
N ILE A 478 -3.00 -0.28 -20.54
CA ILE A 478 -3.32 1.14 -20.53
C ILE A 478 -2.62 1.83 -21.70
N GLY A 479 -3.40 2.36 -22.63
CA GLY A 479 -2.91 3.06 -23.81
C GLY A 479 -2.11 4.31 -23.44
N LYS A 480 -2.63 5.15 -22.54
CA LYS A 480 -1.97 6.38 -22.08
C LYS A 480 -2.31 6.69 -20.62
N ILE A 481 -1.31 7.06 -19.83
CA ILE A 481 -1.48 7.62 -18.48
C ILE A 481 -1.01 9.08 -18.51
N LEU A 482 -1.90 10.01 -18.17
CA LEU A 482 -1.60 11.44 -18.10
C LEU A 482 -1.34 11.83 -16.65
N TYR A 483 -0.07 12.11 -16.32
CA TYR A 483 0.33 12.54 -14.98
C TYR A 483 1.52 13.52 -15.04
N SER A 484 1.26 14.82 -15.05
CA SER A 484 2.31 15.82 -15.26
C SER A 484 3.34 15.84 -14.13
N PRO A 485 4.66 15.84 -14.41
CA PRO A 485 5.30 16.10 -15.71
C PRO A 485 5.54 14.89 -16.62
N TYR A 486 5.17 13.68 -16.21
CA TYR A 486 5.51 12.43 -16.90
C TYR A 486 4.41 11.97 -17.85
N THR A 487 4.80 11.32 -18.95
CA THR A 487 3.83 10.67 -19.84
C THR A 487 4.16 9.19 -19.95
N LEU A 488 3.22 8.31 -19.59
CA LEU A 488 3.36 6.88 -19.81
C LEU A 488 2.42 6.46 -20.95
N THR A 489 2.93 5.69 -21.90
CA THR A 489 2.14 5.17 -23.03
C THR A 489 2.38 3.68 -23.21
N GLY A 490 1.32 2.97 -23.62
CA GLY A 490 1.37 1.56 -23.99
C GLY A 490 1.73 0.62 -22.84
N LEU A 491 1.30 0.90 -21.61
CA LEU A 491 1.52 0.01 -20.46
C LEU A 491 0.79 -1.31 -20.70
N ASN A 492 1.55 -2.38 -20.84
CA ASN A 492 1.07 -3.76 -20.92
C ASN A 492 1.79 -4.57 -19.86
N VAL A 493 1.06 -5.28 -19.01
CA VAL A 493 1.66 -6.16 -18.00
C VAL A 493 0.69 -7.26 -17.58
N ALA A 494 1.17 -8.49 -17.52
CA ALA A 494 0.48 -9.59 -16.86
C ALA A 494 0.96 -9.71 -15.41
N ILE A 495 0.04 -9.93 -14.48
CA ILE A 495 0.28 -9.99 -13.03
C ILE A 495 -0.16 -11.36 -12.53
N LYS A 496 0.75 -12.09 -11.89
CA LYS A 496 0.47 -13.38 -11.26
C LYS A 496 0.97 -13.41 -9.83
N ALA A 497 0.10 -13.81 -8.90
CA ALA A 497 0.44 -14.07 -7.51
C ALA A 497 -0.11 -15.45 -7.09
N ASP A 498 0.71 -16.26 -6.43
CA ASP A 498 0.35 -17.62 -6.01
C ASP A 498 0.58 -17.88 -4.50
N GLY A 499 0.72 -16.81 -3.72
CA GLY A 499 1.09 -16.86 -2.30
C GLY A 499 2.58 -17.14 -2.03
N GLN A 500 3.38 -17.51 -3.03
CA GLN A 500 4.83 -17.71 -2.90
C GLN A 500 5.64 -16.70 -3.71
N LYS A 501 5.11 -16.30 -4.86
CA LYS A 501 5.72 -15.38 -5.81
C LYS A 501 4.66 -14.39 -6.32
N LEU A 502 5.07 -13.12 -6.45
CA LEU A 502 4.39 -12.10 -7.23
C LEU A 502 5.22 -11.83 -8.48
N ALA A 503 4.65 -11.96 -9.67
CA ALA A 503 5.34 -11.79 -10.94
C ALA A 503 4.60 -10.79 -11.84
N LEU A 504 5.35 -9.82 -12.37
CA LEU A 504 4.97 -8.94 -13.46
C LEU A 504 5.66 -9.46 -14.72
N GLN A 505 4.87 -9.95 -15.68
CA GLN A 505 5.35 -10.61 -16.87
C GLN A 505 4.97 -9.83 -18.11
N GLY A 506 5.88 -9.79 -19.10
CA GLY A 506 5.63 -9.09 -20.36
C GLY A 506 5.36 -7.60 -20.17
N LEU A 507 6.05 -6.96 -19.20
CA LEU A 507 6.03 -5.51 -19.06
C LEU A 507 6.47 -4.89 -20.39
N ASP A 508 5.68 -4.00 -20.94
CA ASP A 508 6.04 -3.10 -22.03
C ASP A 508 5.43 -1.75 -21.69
N VAL A 509 6.24 -0.71 -21.59
CA VAL A 509 5.77 0.64 -21.29
C VAL A 509 6.76 1.65 -21.85
N LYS A 510 6.24 2.75 -22.39
CA LYS A 510 7.06 3.91 -22.77
C LYS A 510 6.83 5.03 -21.77
N LEU A 511 7.85 5.33 -20.97
CA LEU A 511 7.95 6.47 -20.06
C LEU A 511 8.69 7.62 -20.78
N ASP A 512 7.96 8.66 -21.15
CA ASP A 512 8.41 9.78 -21.96
C ASP A 512 9.02 9.30 -23.30
N ASP A 513 10.34 9.22 -23.33
CA ASP A 513 11.15 8.79 -24.45
C ASP A 513 11.63 7.33 -24.28
N THR A 514 11.64 6.82 -23.06
CA THR A 514 12.23 5.54 -22.64
C THR A 514 11.23 4.40 -22.75
N ARG A 515 11.46 3.41 -23.60
CA ARG A 515 10.72 2.15 -23.63
C ARG A 515 11.39 1.12 -22.72
N ILE A 516 10.61 0.55 -21.81
CA ILE A 516 11.03 -0.46 -20.85
C ILE A 516 10.25 -1.74 -21.16
N GLN A 517 10.97 -2.83 -21.40
CA GLN A 517 10.39 -4.14 -21.64
C GLN A 517 10.99 -5.17 -20.67
N GLY A 518 10.21 -6.12 -20.18
CA GLY A 518 10.79 -7.19 -19.38
C GLY A 518 9.88 -7.87 -18.37
N ASN A 519 10.51 -8.46 -17.37
CA ASN A 519 9.83 -9.17 -16.28
C ASN A 519 10.40 -8.71 -14.93
N VAL A 520 9.53 -8.60 -13.93
CA VAL A 520 9.89 -8.29 -12.55
C VAL A 520 9.18 -9.29 -11.64
N GLY A 521 9.81 -9.70 -10.55
CA GLY A 521 9.19 -10.62 -9.60
C GLY A 521 9.72 -10.46 -8.19
N ILE A 522 8.90 -10.88 -7.24
CA ILE A 522 9.22 -10.92 -5.81
C ILE A 522 8.88 -12.32 -5.31
N SER A 523 9.78 -12.92 -4.57
CA SER A 523 9.58 -14.21 -3.89
C SER A 523 10.12 -14.15 -2.47
N GLN A 524 9.94 -15.21 -1.68
CA GLN A 524 10.47 -15.29 -0.31
C GLN A 524 10.04 -14.09 0.56
N PHE A 525 8.75 -13.79 0.64
CA PHE A 525 8.23 -12.52 1.19
C PHE A 525 8.68 -12.10 2.61
N SER A 526 9.18 -13.01 3.44
CA SER A 526 9.78 -12.69 4.76
C SER A 526 11.24 -12.22 4.67
N LYS A 527 11.93 -12.51 3.55
CA LYS A 527 13.23 -11.96 3.15
C LYS A 527 13.19 -11.72 1.63
N PRO A 528 12.47 -10.67 1.17
CA PRO A 528 12.08 -10.52 -0.23
C PRO A 528 13.25 -10.69 -1.20
N LEU A 529 13.16 -11.68 -2.09
CA LEU A 529 14.06 -11.85 -3.22
C LEU A 529 13.45 -11.19 -4.46
N TYR A 530 14.07 -10.11 -4.92
CA TYR A 530 13.68 -9.40 -6.14
C TYR A 530 14.37 -10.01 -7.37
N THR A 531 13.59 -10.37 -8.37
CA THR A 531 14.11 -10.88 -9.65
C THR A 531 13.71 -9.95 -10.79
N PHE A 532 14.62 -9.64 -11.71
CA PHE A 532 14.30 -8.81 -12.88
C PHE A 532 15.08 -9.20 -14.13
N ASP A 533 14.45 -9.01 -15.28
CA ASP A 533 15.12 -9.02 -16.59
C ASP A 533 14.52 -7.88 -17.40
N LEU A 534 15.28 -6.80 -17.57
CA LEU A 534 14.82 -5.55 -18.16
C LEU A 534 15.63 -5.22 -19.41
N ASN A 535 14.93 -4.79 -20.44
CA ASN A 535 15.48 -4.21 -21.66
C ASN A 535 14.95 -2.78 -21.81
N ILE A 536 15.85 -1.82 -21.89
CA ILE A 536 15.56 -0.39 -21.96
C ILE A 536 16.19 0.14 -23.25
N ASP A 537 15.42 0.78 -24.12
CA ASP A 537 15.94 1.23 -25.41
C ASP A 537 16.90 2.43 -25.26
N LYS A 538 16.46 3.47 -24.55
CA LYS A 538 17.22 4.68 -24.23
C LYS A 538 16.86 5.19 -22.84
N LEU A 539 17.84 5.58 -22.04
CA LEU A 539 17.66 6.08 -20.68
C LEU A 539 18.47 7.36 -20.49
N ASP A 540 17.78 8.50 -20.37
CA ASP A 540 18.39 9.78 -20.00
C ASP A 540 18.18 10.02 -18.50
N LEU A 541 19.18 9.65 -17.68
CA LEU A 541 19.08 9.79 -16.23
C LEU A 541 19.03 11.26 -15.80
N ASN A 542 19.54 12.19 -16.61
CA ASN A 542 19.54 13.62 -16.29
C ASN A 542 18.11 14.18 -16.16
N ARG A 543 17.10 13.53 -16.76
CA ARG A 543 15.68 13.93 -16.65
C ARG A 543 15.06 13.59 -15.29
N TYR A 544 15.61 12.60 -14.59
CA TYR A 544 15.03 12.06 -13.36
C TYR A 544 15.85 12.41 -12.12
N LEU A 545 17.02 13.00 -12.29
CA LEU A 545 17.84 13.50 -11.20
C LEU A 545 17.36 14.90 -10.79
N PRO A 546 17.34 15.22 -9.48
CA PRO A 546 17.04 16.58 -9.03
C PRO A 546 18.03 17.54 -9.69
N GLN A 547 17.50 18.60 -10.33
CA GLN A 547 18.36 19.61 -10.95
C GLN A 547 19.23 20.23 -9.86
N GLN A 548 20.53 19.97 -9.94
CA GLN A 548 21.52 20.65 -9.11
C GLN A 548 21.41 22.14 -9.45
N THR A 549 20.87 22.93 -8.53
CA THR A 549 20.73 24.37 -8.70
C THR A 549 22.08 24.96 -9.08
N ALA A 550 22.11 25.62 -10.25
CA ALA A 550 23.26 26.31 -10.81
C ALA A 550 23.62 27.58 -10.00
N ALA A 551 23.88 27.43 -8.70
CA ALA A 551 24.26 28.50 -7.78
C ALA A 551 25.66 28.29 -7.18
N ALA A 552 26.54 27.57 -7.89
CA ALA A 552 27.96 27.45 -7.55
C ALA A 552 28.91 27.75 -8.73
N GLU A 553 28.41 28.31 -9.83
CA GLU A 553 29.23 28.87 -10.91
C GLU A 553 29.43 30.37 -10.71
N SER A 554 30.08 30.74 -9.62
CA SER A 554 30.73 32.06 -9.46
C SER A 554 31.63 32.06 -8.23
N LYS A 555 32.72 31.29 -8.30
CA LYS A 555 33.95 31.64 -7.59
C LYS A 555 35.14 31.32 -8.49
N PRO A 556 36.00 32.30 -8.82
CA PRO A 556 37.20 32.04 -9.61
C PRO A 556 38.10 31.04 -8.88
N ALA A 557 38.71 30.14 -9.64
CA ALA A 557 39.79 29.28 -9.19
C ALA A 557 40.96 30.15 -8.69
N GLY A 558 41.06 30.25 -7.37
CA GLY A 558 42.11 30.97 -6.67
C GLY A 558 42.16 30.47 -5.23
N ASN A 559 43.24 29.76 -4.92
CA ASN A 559 43.60 29.11 -3.65
C ASN A 559 43.14 27.66 -3.48
N ALA A 560 44.15 26.79 -3.30
CA ALA A 560 44.03 25.39 -2.97
C ALA A 560 43.13 25.20 -1.73
N PRO A 561 42.23 24.21 -1.72
CA PRO A 561 41.49 23.89 -0.51
C PRO A 561 42.36 23.05 0.42
N ASP A 562 43.07 23.72 1.33
CA ASP A 562 43.25 23.16 2.67
C ASP A 562 41.88 23.22 3.36
N SER A 563 41.10 22.16 3.19
CA SER A 563 39.82 21.98 3.88
C SER A 563 39.68 20.52 4.27
N HIS A 564 40.02 20.22 5.53
CA HIS A 564 39.52 19.04 6.24
C HIS A 564 37.99 19.17 6.41
N SER A 565 37.24 18.98 5.33
CA SER A 565 35.85 18.56 5.45
C SER A 565 35.87 17.11 5.94
N GLU A 566 35.35 16.86 7.15
CA GLU A 566 35.19 15.50 7.68
C GLU A 566 34.45 14.66 6.65
N GLU A 567 35.16 13.69 6.08
CA GLU A 567 34.67 12.85 5.00
C GLU A 567 33.54 11.96 5.54
N GLN A 568 32.35 12.07 4.95
CA GLN A 568 31.21 11.26 5.38
C GLN A 568 31.47 9.77 5.08
N PRO A 569 31.14 8.85 6.00
CA PRO A 569 31.23 7.43 5.74
C PRO A 569 30.39 7.01 4.52
N LEU A 570 30.91 6.08 3.73
CA LEU A 570 30.20 5.46 2.62
C LEU A 570 29.03 4.63 3.18
N ASP A 571 27.81 5.10 2.96
CA ASP A 571 26.61 4.37 3.39
C ASP A 571 26.27 3.24 2.41
N LEU A 572 26.64 2.01 2.80
CA LEU A 572 26.29 0.78 2.10
C LEU A 572 25.21 -0.03 2.83
N SER A 573 24.53 0.58 3.81
CA SER A 573 23.43 -0.09 4.51
C SER A 573 22.32 -0.59 3.58
N PRO A 574 21.99 0.06 2.43
CA PRO A 574 20.99 -0.47 1.50
C PRO A 574 21.36 -1.85 0.92
N LEU A 575 22.66 -2.16 0.74
CA LEU A 575 23.09 -3.47 0.23
C LEU A 575 22.84 -4.61 1.24
N LYS A 576 22.77 -4.31 2.53
CA LYS A 576 22.42 -5.30 3.56
C LYS A 576 20.94 -5.67 3.52
N ALA A 577 20.08 -4.74 3.12
CA ALA A 577 18.65 -4.96 2.97
C ALA A 577 18.27 -5.53 1.58
N LEU A 578 19.10 -5.29 0.57
CA LEU A 578 18.84 -5.69 -0.82
C LEU A 578 19.19 -7.16 -1.09
N ASN A 579 18.16 -7.98 -1.26
CA ASN A 579 18.27 -9.33 -1.81
C ASN A 579 17.69 -9.35 -3.24
N ALA A 580 18.54 -9.25 -4.26
CA ALA A 580 18.11 -9.07 -5.65
C ALA A 580 19.03 -9.79 -6.64
N GLN A 581 18.44 -10.31 -7.72
CA GLN A 581 19.19 -10.87 -8.84
C GLN A 581 18.51 -10.57 -10.18
N GLY A 582 19.27 -10.25 -11.21
CA GLY A 582 18.66 -9.93 -12.50
C GLY A 582 19.60 -9.30 -13.52
N ASN A 583 19.09 -9.11 -14.72
CA ASN A 583 19.83 -8.46 -15.81
C ASN A 583 19.14 -7.15 -16.23
N ILE A 584 19.94 -6.12 -16.49
CA ILE A 584 19.49 -4.87 -17.10
C ILE A 584 20.29 -4.66 -18.38
N ARG A 585 19.57 -4.50 -19.49
CA ARG A 585 20.12 -4.11 -20.78
C ARG A 585 19.63 -2.71 -21.12
N VAL A 586 20.54 -1.81 -21.50
CA VAL A 586 20.20 -0.46 -21.94
C VAL A 586 20.88 -0.18 -23.28
N GLY A 587 20.08 0.11 -24.32
CA GLY A 587 20.58 0.40 -25.67
C GLY A 587 21.43 1.68 -25.71
N TRP A 588 20.93 2.76 -25.10
CA TRP A 588 21.63 4.03 -24.93
C TRP A 588 21.41 4.61 -23.54
N LEU A 589 22.48 5.04 -22.87
CA LEU A 589 22.44 5.64 -21.54
C LEU A 589 23.12 7.01 -21.59
N LYS A 590 22.48 8.01 -20.98
CA LYS A 590 23.08 9.32 -20.71
C LYS A 590 23.04 9.64 -19.23
N TYR A 591 24.22 9.99 -18.69
CA TYR A 591 24.40 10.42 -17.32
C TYR A 591 25.49 11.49 -17.27
N GLY A 592 25.13 12.70 -16.81
CA GLY A 592 26.01 13.86 -16.91
C GLY A 592 26.39 14.16 -18.36
N LYS A 593 27.69 14.24 -18.62
CA LYS A 593 28.28 14.40 -19.97
C LYS A 593 28.55 13.06 -20.67
N THR A 594 28.52 11.96 -19.92
CA THR A 594 28.86 10.63 -20.43
C THR A 594 27.68 10.03 -21.20
N GLU A 595 27.97 9.57 -22.41
CA GLU A 595 27.06 8.77 -23.23
C GLU A 595 27.62 7.37 -23.42
N ALA A 596 26.79 6.37 -23.16
CA ALA A 596 27.12 4.95 -23.23
C ALA A 596 26.10 4.21 -24.11
N LYS A 597 26.54 3.11 -24.73
CA LYS A 597 25.70 2.24 -25.57
C LYS A 597 25.89 0.78 -25.17
N ASN A 598 24.89 -0.05 -25.50
CA ASN A 598 24.93 -1.50 -25.31
C ASN A 598 25.31 -1.92 -23.88
N LEU A 599 24.77 -1.21 -22.88
CA LEU A 599 24.99 -1.53 -21.48
C LEU A 599 24.31 -2.85 -21.14
N ASN A 600 25.04 -3.80 -20.56
CA ASN A 600 24.51 -5.05 -20.03
C ASN A 600 25.10 -5.28 -18.63
N ILE A 601 24.22 -5.32 -17.63
CA ILE A 601 24.58 -5.47 -16.22
C ILE A 601 23.84 -6.69 -15.66
N GLY A 602 24.59 -7.68 -15.17
CA GLY A 602 24.05 -8.74 -14.32
C GLY A 602 24.23 -8.39 -12.84
N LEU A 603 23.16 -8.23 -12.07
CA LEU A 603 23.20 -8.00 -10.63
C LEU A 603 22.98 -9.30 -9.87
N LYS A 604 23.77 -9.51 -8.81
CA LYS A 604 23.45 -10.43 -7.71
C LYS A 604 23.80 -9.75 -6.38
N SER A 605 22.81 -9.56 -5.52
CA SER A 605 22.96 -8.93 -4.19
C SER A 605 22.27 -9.79 -3.14
N GLN A 606 22.97 -10.08 -2.05
CA GLN A 606 22.43 -10.81 -0.91
C GLN A 606 23.23 -10.49 0.35
N ASP A 607 22.53 -10.12 1.44
CA ASP A 607 23.09 -9.97 2.78
C ASP A 607 24.37 -9.09 2.84
N GLY A 608 24.39 -7.99 2.07
CA GLY A 608 25.53 -7.06 2.01
C GLY A 608 26.64 -7.44 1.04
N LEU A 609 26.53 -8.57 0.34
CA LEU A 609 27.40 -8.94 -0.78
C LEU A 609 26.70 -8.63 -2.10
N ALA A 610 27.28 -7.75 -2.91
CA ALA A 610 26.77 -7.41 -4.24
C ALA A 610 27.82 -7.66 -5.32
N SER A 611 27.40 -8.17 -6.48
CA SER A 611 28.22 -8.32 -7.67
C SER A 611 27.50 -7.83 -8.91
N LEU A 612 28.23 -7.09 -9.75
CA LEU A 612 27.86 -6.74 -11.11
C LEU A 612 28.69 -7.61 -12.05
N ASP A 613 28.11 -8.67 -12.62
CA ASP A 613 28.77 -9.63 -13.50
C ASP A 613 27.76 -10.26 -14.47
N PRO A 614 27.86 -10.02 -15.80
CA PRO A 614 28.85 -9.13 -16.43
C PRO A 614 28.51 -7.65 -16.22
N LEU A 615 29.52 -6.78 -16.31
CA LEU A 615 29.39 -5.35 -16.57
C LEU A 615 30.02 -5.07 -17.94
N ASN A 616 29.18 -4.94 -18.96
CA ASN A 616 29.61 -4.65 -20.34
C ASN A 616 29.00 -3.33 -20.81
N VAL A 617 29.79 -2.46 -21.42
CA VAL A 617 29.31 -1.19 -21.97
C VAL A 617 30.24 -0.66 -23.06
N ASP A 618 29.67 -0.05 -24.10
CA ASP A 618 30.40 0.68 -25.13
C ASP A 618 30.40 2.17 -24.78
N VAL A 619 31.57 2.76 -24.61
CA VAL A 619 31.73 4.15 -24.16
C VAL A 619 33.03 4.71 -24.72
N TYR A 620 33.07 6.02 -25.02
CA TYR A 620 34.27 6.70 -25.53
C TYR A 620 34.93 5.99 -26.73
N GLN A 621 34.12 5.53 -27.70
CA GLN A 621 34.54 4.79 -28.92
C GLN A 621 35.14 3.39 -28.67
N GLY A 622 35.25 2.96 -27.42
CA GLY A 622 35.76 1.66 -27.03
C GLY A 622 34.73 0.83 -26.28
N THR A 623 35.22 -0.25 -25.66
CA THR A 623 34.39 -1.22 -24.94
C THR A 623 34.98 -1.48 -23.56
N VAL A 624 34.10 -1.62 -22.57
CA VAL A 624 34.43 -1.97 -21.19
C VAL A 624 33.76 -3.29 -20.88
N ARG A 625 34.52 -4.27 -20.38
CA ARG A 625 34.01 -5.58 -19.98
C ARG A 625 34.64 -5.99 -18.67
N GLY A 626 33.86 -6.54 -17.74
CA GLY A 626 34.40 -7.03 -16.49
C GLY A 626 33.34 -7.29 -15.44
N ALA A 627 33.77 -7.26 -14.18
CA ALA A 627 32.92 -7.43 -13.02
C ALA A 627 33.32 -6.48 -11.88
N VAL A 628 32.35 -6.16 -11.02
CA VAL A 628 32.56 -5.42 -9.78
C VAL A 628 31.95 -6.21 -8.63
N LYS A 629 32.65 -6.35 -7.50
CA LYS A 629 32.15 -6.99 -6.29
C LYS A 629 32.30 -6.04 -5.11
N VAL A 630 31.25 -5.94 -4.28
CA VAL A 630 31.20 -5.12 -3.08
C VAL A 630 30.79 -6.01 -1.91
N ASP A 631 31.60 -6.01 -0.85
CA ASP A 631 31.29 -6.67 0.42
C ASP A 631 31.13 -5.60 1.51
N ALA A 632 29.89 -5.37 1.93
CA ALA A 632 29.51 -4.38 2.94
C ALA A 632 29.25 -5.02 4.33
N ARG A 633 29.57 -6.31 4.53
CA ARG A 633 29.27 -7.02 5.78
C ARG A 633 30.13 -6.54 6.96
N ALA A 634 31.36 -6.14 6.68
CA ALA A 634 32.32 -5.56 7.62
C ALA A 634 32.80 -4.18 7.11
N THR A 635 34.06 -3.81 7.36
CA THR A 635 34.70 -2.68 6.66
C THR A 635 34.56 -2.90 5.15
N PRO A 636 33.89 -1.99 4.41
CA PRO A 636 33.57 -2.22 3.01
C PRO A 636 34.79 -2.60 2.19
N SER A 637 34.67 -3.69 1.43
CA SER A 637 35.69 -4.13 0.48
C SER A 637 35.13 -4.12 -0.93
N ILE A 638 35.88 -3.55 -1.87
CA ILE A 638 35.49 -3.43 -3.28
C ILE A 638 36.56 -4.12 -4.12
N ALA A 639 36.15 -5.01 -5.01
CA ALA A 639 37.02 -5.65 -6.01
C ALA A 639 36.53 -5.29 -7.42
N ILE A 640 37.45 -4.85 -8.27
CA ILE A 640 37.18 -4.38 -9.63
C ILE A 640 38.08 -5.15 -10.57
N ASN A 641 37.47 -5.93 -11.46
CA ASN A 641 38.17 -6.59 -12.55
C ASN A 641 37.59 -6.07 -13.87
N GLN A 642 38.36 -5.28 -14.62
CA GLN A 642 37.86 -4.57 -15.81
C GLN A 642 38.88 -4.61 -16.94
N ASN A 643 38.40 -4.83 -18.15
CA ASN A 643 39.17 -4.77 -19.38
C ASN A 643 38.53 -3.73 -20.31
N LEU A 644 39.25 -2.64 -20.50
CA LEU A 644 38.89 -1.54 -21.37
C LEU A 644 39.70 -1.70 -22.66
N GLN A 645 39.03 -1.61 -23.81
CA GLN A 645 39.64 -1.76 -25.13
C GLN A 645 39.28 -0.60 -26.03
N ASN A 646 40.27 -0.02 -26.69
CA ASN A 646 40.15 1.07 -27.66
C ASN A 646 39.40 2.30 -27.12
N ILE A 647 39.63 2.66 -25.85
CA ILE A 647 38.99 3.82 -25.23
C ILE A 647 39.69 5.11 -25.68
N ALA A 648 38.93 6.11 -26.10
CA ALA A 648 39.43 7.47 -26.31
C ALA A 648 39.73 8.11 -24.93
N VAL A 649 41.00 8.12 -24.55
CA VAL A 649 41.44 8.51 -23.19
C VAL A 649 41.20 9.99 -22.90
N GLY A 650 41.39 10.86 -23.90
CA GLY A 650 41.23 12.31 -23.73
C GLY A 650 39.81 12.70 -23.27
N PRO A 651 38.75 12.33 -24.02
CA PRO A 651 37.37 12.56 -23.59
C PRO A 651 37.03 11.92 -22.23
N LEU A 652 37.50 10.70 -21.96
CA LEU A 652 37.30 10.03 -20.67
C LEU A 652 37.86 10.86 -19.52
N LEU A 653 39.12 11.29 -19.60
CA LEU A 653 39.77 12.06 -18.53
C LEU A 653 39.14 13.46 -18.35
N MET A 654 38.72 14.08 -19.46
CA MET A 654 38.05 15.38 -19.42
C MET A 654 36.68 15.28 -18.74
N ASP A 655 35.87 14.28 -19.07
CA ASP A 655 34.52 14.13 -18.51
C ASP A 655 34.52 13.65 -17.05
N THR A 656 35.51 12.86 -16.65
CA THR A 656 35.54 12.22 -15.31
C THR A 656 36.29 13.00 -14.26
N ILE A 657 37.47 13.56 -14.60
CA ILE A 657 38.35 14.25 -13.64
C ILE A 657 38.80 15.62 -14.13
N ASN A 658 38.19 16.15 -15.20
CA ASN A 658 38.49 17.46 -15.80
C ASN A 658 39.98 17.65 -16.11
N ASN A 659 40.58 16.65 -16.77
CA ASN A 659 42.00 16.63 -17.09
C ASN A 659 42.24 16.26 -18.55
N ASP A 660 43.11 16.98 -19.24
CA ASP A 660 43.44 16.76 -20.65
C ASP A 660 44.92 16.41 -20.92
N MET A 661 45.67 16.06 -19.86
CA MET A 661 47.11 15.76 -19.92
C MET A 661 47.45 14.64 -20.91
N LEU A 662 46.56 13.66 -21.09
CA LEU A 662 46.83 12.47 -21.89
C LEU A 662 45.72 12.25 -22.91
N SER A 663 46.09 12.12 -24.17
CA SER A 663 45.19 11.79 -25.29
C SER A 663 45.71 10.61 -26.09
N GLY A 664 44.81 9.93 -26.81
CA GLY A 664 45.10 8.75 -27.63
C GLY A 664 44.08 7.63 -27.39
N ASN A 665 44.32 6.49 -28.03
CA ASN A 665 43.47 5.29 -27.88
C ASN A 665 44.15 4.32 -26.91
N GLY A 666 43.42 3.93 -25.85
CA GLY A 666 43.95 3.15 -24.74
C GLY A 666 43.26 1.81 -24.53
N ASN A 667 44.06 0.80 -24.20
CA ASN A 667 43.64 -0.45 -23.60
C ASN A 667 44.11 -0.46 -22.13
N LEU A 668 43.21 -0.79 -21.22
CA LEU A 668 43.49 -0.81 -19.78
C LEU A 668 42.93 -2.08 -19.17
N LYS A 669 43.78 -2.86 -18.49
CA LYS A 669 43.33 -3.95 -17.62
C LYS A 669 43.49 -3.53 -16.17
N LEU A 670 42.41 -3.61 -15.40
CA LEU A 670 42.36 -3.37 -13.96
C LEU A 670 42.02 -4.68 -13.25
N ASP A 671 42.85 -5.06 -12.28
CA ASP A 671 42.50 -6.07 -11.28
C ASP A 671 42.91 -5.54 -9.91
N VAL A 672 41.98 -4.83 -9.26
CA VAL A 672 42.25 -4.03 -8.06
C VAL A 672 41.24 -4.31 -6.95
N THR A 673 41.70 -4.16 -5.72
CA THR A 673 40.92 -4.29 -4.49
C THR A 673 41.14 -3.09 -3.60
N ALA A 674 40.13 -2.66 -2.85
CA ALA A 674 40.22 -1.59 -1.87
C ALA A 674 39.34 -1.91 -0.66
N GLN A 675 39.74 -1.46 0.53
CA GLN A 675 38.99 -1.64 1.78
C GLN A 675 38.93 -0.35 2.60
N GLY A 676 37.74 0.13 2.93
CA GLY A 676 37.59 1.36 3.71
C GLY A 676 36.14 1.82 3.83
N ASN A 677 35.86 2.59 4.89
CA ASN A 677 34.55 3.20 5.14
C ASN A 677 34.43 4.62 4.60
N THR A 678 35.49 5.21 4.04
CA THR A 678 35.46 6.52 3.35
C THR A 678 36.20 6.43 2.01
N VAL A 679 36.01 7.40 1.12
CA VAL A 679 36.70 7.43 -0.18
C VAL A 679 38.21 7.52 0.01
N THR A 680 38.69 8.33 0.97
CA THR A 680 40.12 8.41 1.31
C THR A 680 40.66 7.07 1.83
N ALA A 681 39.91 6.35 2.67
CA ALA A 681 40.32 5.04 3.16
C ALA A 681 40.41 4.00 2.02
N LEU A 682 39.49 4.04 1.06
CA LEU A 682 39.53 3.21 -0.14
C LEU A 682 40.74 3.55 -1.03
N LYS A 683 41.02 4.85 -1.27
CA LYS A 683 42.21 5.27 -2.04
C LYS A 683 43.51 4.78 -1.40
N LYS A 684 43.63 4.88 -0.06
CA LYS A 684 44.83 4.48 0.70
C LYS A 684 44.99 2.97 0.87
N SER A 685 43.93 2.18 0.73
CA SER A 685 43.98 0.72 0.82
C SER A 685 44.05 0.04 -0.55
N LEU A 686 43.94 0.81 -1.63
CA LEU A 686 43.95 0.28 -2.99
C LEU A 686 45.20 -0.59 -3.23
N GLY A 687 44.98 -1.78 -3.79
CA GLY A 687 46.03 -2.71 -4.12
C GLY A 687 45.66 -3.60 -5.30
N GLY A 688 46.64 -4.03 -6.09
CA GLY A 688 46.42 -4.87 -7.26
C GLY A 688 47.30 -4.49 -8.45
N LEU A 689 46.87 -4.90 -9.65
CA LEU A 689 47.62 -4.74 -10.89
C LEU A 689 46.84 -3.87 -11.88
N VAL A 690 47.57 -3.02 -12.60
CA VAL A 690 47.03 -2.21 -13.69
C VAL A 690 47.97 -2.32 -14.89
N ASP A 691 47.45 -2.72 -16.05
CA ASP A 691 48.20 -2.73 -17.30
C ASP A 691 47.62 -1.72 -18.29
N LEU A 692 48.43 -0.74 -18.69
CA LEU A 692 48.10 0.30 -19.65
C LEU A 692 48.85 0.08 -20.97
N ARG A 693 48.14 0.18 -22.08
CA ARG A 693 48.71 0.28 -23.43
C ARG A 693 47.97 1.36 -24.20
N MET A 694 48.68 2.27 -24.81
CA MET A 694 48.12 3.34 -25.63
C MET A 694 48.82 3.42 -26.97
N ALA A 695 48.07 3.84 -27.99
CA ALA A 695 48.57 4.10 -29.33
C ALA A 695 48.14 5.49 -29.81
N ASP A 696 48.90 6.04 -30.75
CA ASP A 696 48.60 7.28 -31.48
C ASP A 696 48.12 8.42 -30.57
N GLY A 697 48.94 8.73 -29.56
CA GLY A 697 48.57 9.63 -28.49
C GLY A 697 49.52 10.82 -28.32
N ALA A 698 49.23 11.62 -27.30
CA ALA A 698 50.07 12.75 -26.92
C ALA A 698 50.00 12.99 -25.42
N VAL A 699 51.13 13.41 -24.85
CA VAL A 699 51.21 13.96 -23.50
C VAL A 699 51.22 15.48 -23.61
N LYS A 700 50.19 16.16 -23.10
CA LYS A 700 50.10 17.61 -23.06
C LYS A 700 50.82 18.19 -21.84
N GLY A 701 51.27 19.44 -21.94
CA GLY A 701 51.99 20.15 -20.89
C GLY A 701 53.52 20.12 -21.03
N ILE A 702 54.06 19.31 -21.95
CA ILE A 702 55.50 19.23 -22.24
C ILE A 702 55.73 18.98 -23.74
N ASP A 703 56.60 19.78 -24.37
CA ASP A 703 57.18 19.50 -25.68
C ASP A 703 58.64 19.11 -25.48
N ILE A 704 58.88 17.80 -25.33
CA ILE A 704 60.23 17.27 -25.09
C ILE A 704 61.14 17.65 -26.27
N ALA A 705 60.66 17.49 -27.50
CA ALA A 705 61.42 17.76 -28.72
C ALA A 705 61.86 19.23 -28.85
N GLY A 706 60.91 20.15 -28.64
CA GLY A 706 61.16 21.59 -28.65
C GLY A 706 62.10 22.02 -27.53
N THR A 707 61.90 21.49 -26.31
CA THR A 707 62.76 21.83 -25.16
C THR A 707 64.21 21.40 -25.38
N ILE A 708 64.44 20.27 -26.06
CA ILE A 708 65.78 19.82 -26.43
C ILE A 708 66.42 20.74 -27.47
N ARG A 709 65.65 21.14 -28.48
CA ARG A 709 66.10 22.08 -29.52
C ARG A 709 66.48 23.43 -28.91
N ASP A 710 65.69 23.91 -27.96
CA ASP A 710 65.94 25.14 -27.20
C ASP A 710 67.13 25.00 -26.23
N ALA A 711 67.33 23.83 -25.62
CA ALA A 711 68.49 23.57 -24.78
C ALA A 711 69.80 23.59 -25.59
N LYS A 712 69.80 23.07 -26.83
CA LYS A 712 70.96 23.13 -27.76
C LYS A 712 71.32 24.58 -28.12
N SER A 713 70.31 25.44 -28.36
CA SER A 713 70.53 26.83 -28.75
C SER A 713 70.97 27.75 -27.60
N LYS A 714 70.70 27.35 -26.34
CA LYS A 714 71.05 28.11 -25.12
C LYS A 714 72.27 27.58 -24.35
N LEU A 715 73.02 26.63 -24.92
CA LEU A 715 74.18 25.99 -24.27
C LEU A 715 75.29 26.98 -23.85
N ASN A 716 75.27 28.22 -24.36
CA ASN A 716 76.18 29.31 -23.93
C ASN A 716 75.75 30.08 -22.66
N VAL A 717 74.60 29.77 -22.04
CA VAL A 717 74.13 30.47 -20.83
C VAL A 717 73.66 29.46 -19.76
N LEU A 718 74.63 28.84 -19.09
CA LEU A 718 74.39 28.02 -17.90
C LEU A 718 74.39 28.90 -16.65
N LYS A 719 73.20 29.28 -16.18
CA LYS A 719 72.88 29.62 -14.76
C LYS A 719 71.38 29.91 -14.63
N GLY A 720 70.61 28.93 -14.20
CA GLY A 720 69.22 29.11 -13.79
C GLY A 720 68.41 27.82 -13.85
N GLN A 721 68.01 27.30 -12.69
CA GLN A 721 67.07 26.19 -12.58
C GLN A 721 65.67 26.72 -12.92
N SER A 722 65.20 26.44 -14.13
CA SER A 722 63.89 26.88 -14.59
C SER A 722 62.86 25.78 -14.35
N ASP A 723 62.17 25.84 -13.21
CA ASP A 723 60.89 25.15 -13.03
C ASP A 723 59.84 25.90 -13.86
N THR A 724 59.76 25.61 -15.16
CA THR A 724 58.67 26.14 -16.00
C THR A 724 57.37 25.41 -15.66
N ALA A 725 56.33 26.16 -15.32
CA ALA A 725 54.98 25.63 -15.25
C ALA A 725 54.62 24.93 -16.57
N ALA A 726 53.86 23.83 -16.50
CA ALA A 726 53.42 23.09 -17.68
C ALA A 726 52.69 24.06 -18.63
N ASP A 727 53.19 24.18 -19.85
CA ASP A 727 52.55 24.97 -20.90
C ASP A 727 51.54 24.07 -21.60
N GLN A 728 50.25 24.28 -21.33
CA GLN A 728 49.16 23.46 -21.86
C GLN A 728 49.03 23.55 -23.40
N SER A 729 49.67 24.52 -24.05
CA SER A 729 49.74 24.60 -25.52
C SER A 729 50.78 23.65 -26.13
N LYS A 730 51.71 23.13 -25.31
CA LYS A 730 52.77 22.21 -25.73
C LYS A 730 52.34 20.76 -25.54
N LYS A 731 52.78 19.90 -26.46
CA LYS A 731 52.51 18.46 -26.41
C LYS A 731 53.67 17.65 -26.95
N THR A 732 53.77 16.40 -26.50
CA THR A 732 54.69 15.41 -27.01
C THR A 732 53.88 14.24 -27.57
N ASP A 733 53.94 14.06 -28.90
CA ASP A 733 53.24 12.99 -29.60
C ASP A 733 53.99 11.64 -29.49
N PHE A 734 53.25 10.53 -29.41
CA PHE A 734 53.78 9.17 -29.38
C PHE A 734 52.94 8.20 -30.22
N SER A 735 53.58 7.19 -30.83
CA SER A 735 52.88 6.11 -31.52
C SER A 735 52.51 4.95 -30.60
N GLU A 736 53.26 4.74 -29.52
CA GLU A 736 52.99 3.69 -28.52
C GLU A 736 53.45 4.13 -27.12
N LEU A 737 52.64 3.84 -26.10
CA LEU A 737 52.97 4.00 -24.68
C LEU A 737 52.48 2.76 -23.92
N THR A 738 53.35 2.12 -23.14
CA THR A 738 52.98 0.96 -22.31
C THR A 738 53.48 1.12 -20.90
N ALA A 739 52.68 0.73 -19.89
CA ALA A 739 53.10 0.71 -18.50
C ALA A 739 52.30 -0.32 -17.70
N SER A 740 52.95 -0.98 -16.75
CA SER A 740 52.30 -1.85 -15.76
C SER A 740 52.55 -1.31 -14.35
N PHE A 741 51.50 -1.18 -13.55
CA PHE A 741 51.57 -0.65 -12.19
C PHE A 741 51.23 -1.73 -11.17
N ASN A 742 52.06 -1.85 -10.14
CA ASN A 742 51.76 -2.64 -8.95
C ASN A 742 51.34 -1.69 -7.84
N ILE A 743 50.07 -1.74 -7.46
CA ILE A 743 49.50 -0.89 -6.43
C ILE A 743 49.61 -1.58 -5.08
N LYS A 744 50.20 -0.90 -4.10
CA LYS A 744 50.23 -1.33 -2.70
C LYS A 744 49.93 -0.15 -1.80
N ASN A 745 48.92 -0.27 -0.93
CA ASN A 745 48.53 0.76 0.03
C ASN A 745 48.30 2.14 -0.65
N GLY A 746 47.61 2.16 -1.78
CA GLY A 746 47.31 3.37 -2.53
C GLY A 746 48.49 3.97 -3.30
N VAL A 747 49.67 3.33 -3.30
CA VAL A 747 50.84 3.76 -4.08
C VAL A 747 51.03 2.81 -5.25
N ALA A 748 50.90 3.35 -6.46
CA ALA A 748 51.13 2.63 -7.71
C ALA A 748 52.59 2.77 -8.13
N HIS A 749 53.35 1.68 -8.01
CA HIS A 749 54.74 1.61 -8.42
C HIS A 749 54.86 1.18 -9.88
N ASN A 750 55.73 1.83 -10.64
CA ASN A 750 56.05 1.46 -12.02
C ASN A 750 57.55 1.62 -12.33
N GLU A 751 58.09 0.69 -13.11
CA GLU A 751 59.50 0.63 -13.55
C GLU A 751 59.65 0.28 -15.04
N ASP A 752 58.53 0.12 -15.75
CA ASP A 752 58.50 -0.41 -17.11
C ASP A 752 57.75 0.48 -18.11
N LEU A 753 57.48 1.75 -17.75
CA LEU A 753 56.93 2.73 -18.70
C LEU A 753 57.87 2.82 -19.90
N ALA A 754 57.33 2.50 -21.06
CA ALA A 754 58.01 2.59 -22.34
C ALA A 754 57.19 3.45 -23.30
N MET A 755 57.86 4.20 -24.16
CA MET A 755 57.23 5.13 -25.11
C MET A 755 58.01 5.18 -26.42
N LYS A 756 57.28 5.16 -27.54
CA LYS A 756 57.82 5.39 -28.89
C LYS A 756 57.30 6.73 -29.42
N ALA A 757 58.15 7.74 -29.47
CA ALA A 757 57.83 9.08 -30.01
C ALA A 757 58.64 9.39 -31.29
N PRO A 758 58.23 10.31 -32.17
CA PRO A 758 58.94 10.55 -33.44
C PRO A 758 60.45 10.82 -33.30
N VAL A 759 60.87 11.49 -32.23
CA VAL A 759 62.26 11.94 -32.02
C VAL A 759 62.96 11.29 -30.83
N PHE A 760 62.28 10.44 -30.04
CA PHE A 760 62.90 9.72 -28.92
C PHE A 760 62.27 8.36 -28.66
N ARG A 761 62.97 7.53 -27.89
CA ARG A 761 62.51 6.25 -27.35
C ARG A 761 62.70 6.26 -25.84
N LEU A 762 61.72 5.78 -25.10
CA LEU A 762 61.87 5.43 -23.69
C LEU A 762 61.73 3.91 -23.60
N THR A 763 62.80 3.21 -23.23
CA THR A 763 62.78 1.75 -23.11
C THR A 763 62.47 1.29 -21.69
N LYS A 764 62.00 0.04 -21.54
CA LYS A 764 61.69 -0.52 -20.22
C LYS A 764 62.94 -0.50 -19.32
N GLY A 765 62.80 -0.06 -18.08
CA GLY A 765 63.91 0.10 -17.13
C GLY A 765 64.59 1.47 -17.14
N GLU A 766 64.30 2.33 -18.12
CA GLU A 766 64.78 3.73 -18.15
C GLU A 766 63.82 4.71 -17.46
N SER A 767 62.78 4.17 -16.84
CA SER A 767 61.74 4.90 -16.14
C SER A 767 61.48 4.24 -14.78
N LYS A 768 61.21 5.05 -13.76
CA LYS A 768 60.77 4.57 -12.46
C LYS A 768 60.05 5.66 -11.68
N GLY A 769 59.05 5.27 -10.92
CA GLY A 769 58.40 6.19 -10.00
C GLY A 769 57.17 5.62 -9.33
N ASP A 770 56.64 6.46 -8.45
CA ASP A 770 55.48 6.16 -7.63
C ASP A 770 54.39 7.19 -7.91
N ILE A 771 53.16 6.70 -8.05
CA ILE A 771 51.94 7.51 -8.13
C ILE A 771 51.16 7.23 -6.85
N ASP A 772 51.15 8.19 -5.92
CA ASP A 772 50.41 8.11 -4.65
C ASP A 772 48.96 8.53 -4.91
N ILE A 773 48.08 7.55 -5.13
CA ILE A 773 46.64 7.73 -5.37
C ILE A 773 45.94 8.22 -4.11
N GLY A 774 46.45 7.84 -2.93
CA GLY A 774 45.94 8.28 -1.64
C GLY A 774 46.16 9.77 -1.35
N LYS A 775 47.27 10.34 -1.85
CA LYS A 775 47.62 11.77 -1.72
C LYS A 775 47.45 12.57 -3.01
N GLU A 776 47.03 11.93 -4.10
CA GLU A 776 46.88 12.51 -5.42
C GLU A 776 48.18 13.13 -5.96
N GLN A 777 49.32 12.53 -5.65
CA GLN A 777 50.66 13.01 -6.00
C GLN A 777 51.36 12.09 -6.99
N ILE A 778 52.10 12.70 -7.91
CA ILE A 778 52.98 12.00 -8.85
C ILE A 778 54.43 12.26 -8.43
N ASN A 779 55.28 11.23 -8.41
CA ASN A 779 56.72 11.38 -8.31
C ASN A 779 57.39 10.36 -9.23
N TYR A 780 57.73 10.82 -10.42
CA TYR A 780 58.15 9.94 -11.50
C TYR A 780 59.39 10.47 -12.21
N VAL A 781 60.31 9.59 -12.59
CA VAL A 781 61.50 9.94 -13.37
C VAL A 781 61.56 9.04 -14.61
N ALA A 782 61.67 9.65 -15.78
CA ALA A 782 61.87 8.96 -17.05
C ALA A 782 63.13 9.48 -17.74
N LYS A 783 63.85 8.61 -18.46
CA LYS A 783 65.04 8.98 -19.22
C LYS A 783 64.87 8.66 -20.72
N PRO A 784 63.99 9.35 -21.46
CA PRO A 784 63.88 9.17 -22.91
C PRO A 784 65.20 9.46 -23.62
N THR A 785 65.57 8.57 -24.54
CA THR A 785 66.79 8.63 -25.36
C THR A 785 66.44 9.11 -26.76
N LEU A 786 67.14 10.13 -27.28
CA LEU A 786 66.92 10.60 -28.65
C LEU A 786 67.29 9.53 -29.68
N VAL A 787 66.49 9.47 -30.74
CA VAL A 787 66.77 8.63 -31.90
C VAL A 787 66.98 9.48 -33.13
N ASN A 788 67.88 9.03 -34.02
CA ASN A 788 68.08 9.68 -35.32
C ASN A 788 66.74 9.73 -36.07
N SER A 789 66.34 10.94 -36.45
CA SER A 789 65.24 11.12 -37.39
C SER A 789 65.50 10.26 -38.63
N LEU A 790 64.45 9.61 -39.13
CA LEU A 790 64.48 8.70 -40.28
C LEU A 790 65.46 9.18 -41.37
N LYS A 791 66.39 8.30 -41.78
CA LYS A 791 67.36 8.53 -42.86
C LYS A 791 66.66 9.12 -44.09
N GLY A 792 66.90 10.39 -44.40
CA GLY A 792 66.44 10.99 -45.66
C GLY A 792 66.30 12.51 -45.69
N GLN A 793 65.95 13.18 -44.59
CA GLN A 793 65.75 14.64 -44.59
C GLN A 793 66.12 15.26 -43.24
N GLY A 794 67.37 15.69 -43.11
CA GLY A 794 67.89 16.42 -41.96
C GLY A 794 69.41 16.46 -42.02
N GLY A 795 70.00 17.65 -42.06
CA GLY A 795 71.45 17.84 -42.21
C GLY A 795 72.27 17.26 -41.05
N LYS A 796 73.60 17.33 -41.19
CA LYS A 796 74.65 16.82 -40.27
C LYS A 796 74.55 17.26 -38.78
N GLU A 797 73.49 17.93 -38.37
CA GLU A 797 73.28 18.50 -37.03
C GLU A 797 72.51 17.58 -36.06
N SER A 798 71.94 16.47 -36.54
CA SER A 798 71.13 15.52 -35.75
C SER A 798 71.88 14.28 -35.24
N ASP A 799 73.06 13.98 -35.78
CA ASP A 799 73.85 12.79 -35.38
C ASP A 799 74.54 12.94 -34.00
N GLU A 800 74.90 14.16 -33.58
CA GLU A 800 75.59 14.44 -32.30
C GLU A 800 74.71 14.25 -31.04
N LEU A 801 73.38 14.21 -31.21
CA LEU A 801 72.43 14.10 -30.09
C LEU A 801 71.82 12.70 -29.95
N SER A 802 72.18 11.78 -30.85
CA SER A 802 71.71 10.39 -30.83
C SER A 802 72.22 9.66 -29.59
N GLY A 803 71.35 8.93 -28.90
CA GLY A 803 71.76 8.15 -27.73
C GLY A 803 71.86 8.93 -26.42
N ILE A 804 71.54 10.23 -26.41
CA ILE A 804 71.49 11.03 -25.17
C ILE A 804 70.16 10.78 -24.47
N GLY A 805 70.23 10.23 -23.25
CA GLY A 805 69.09 10.07 -22.34
C GLY A 805 68.81 11.35 -21.56
N ILE A 806 67.56 11.81 -21.59
CA ILE A 806 67.14 13.07 -20.97
C ILE A 806 66.33 12.75 -19.71
N PRO A 807 66.86 13.00 -18.50
CA PRO A 807 66.11 12.81 -17.28
C PRO A 807 65.00 13.85 -17.13
N ILE A 808 63.76 13.40 -17.23
CA ILE A 808 62.53 14.15 -17.01
C ILE A 808 61.91 13.70 -15.70
N LYS A 809 61.63 14.66 -14.82
CA LYS A 809 60.93 14.46 -13.56
C LYS A 809 59.49 14.97 -13.70
N ILE A 810 58.53 14.13 -13.33
CA ILE A 810 57.10 14.46 -13.27
C ILE A 810 56.70 14.49 -11.80
N THR A 811 56.23 15.64 -11.33
CA THR A 811 55.83 15.88 -9.94
C THR A 811 54.49 16.61 -9.87
N GLY A 812 53.97 16.88 -8.67
CA GLY A 812 52.73 17.66 -8.50
C GLY A 812 51.51 16.76 -8.35
N THR A 813 50.31 17.35 -8.52
CA THR A 813 49.05 16.63 -8.34
C THR A 813 48.50 16.11 -9.67
N PHE A 814 47.51 15.23 -9.63
CA PHE A 814 46.87 14.72 -10.85
C PHE A 814 46.26 15.84 -11.70
N ALA A 815 45.63 16.84 -11.08
CA ALA A 815 45.04 17.98 -11.77
C ALA A 815 46.06 19.02 -12.27
N ALA A 816 47.24 19.09 -11.63
CA ALA A 816 48.28 20.06 -11.95
C ALA A 816 49.68 19.41 -11.95
N PRO A 817 49.96 18.53 -12.93
CA PRO A 817 51.26 17.90 -13.07
C PRO A 817 52.33 18.93 -13.46
N LYS A 818 53.52 18.77 -12.91
CA LYS A 818 54.70 19.60 -13.19
C LYS A 818 55.76 18.73 -13.85
N PHE A 819 56.25 19.19 -15.00
CA PHE A 819 57.33 18.56 -15.72
C PHE A 819 58.61 19.37 -15.56
N GLY A 820 59.67 18.75 -15.05
CA GLY A 820 60.99 19.34 -14.93
C GLY A 820 62.00 18.49 -15.69
N ILE A 821 62.93 19.12 -16.40
CA ILE A 821 64.08 18.44 -16.97
C ILE A 821 65.27 18.73 -16.06
N ASP A 822 65.99 17.69 -15.64
CA ASP A 822 67.20 17.85 -14.84
C ASP A 822 68.34 18.37 -15.73
N MET A 823 68.45 19.69 -15.83
CA MET A 823 69.46 20.38 -16.62
C MET A 823 70.90 20.05 -16.19
N ALA A 824 71.11 19.73 -14.91
CA ALA A 824 72.44 19.36 -14.41
C ALA A 824 72.82 17.96 -14.90
N ALA A 825 71.90 17.00 -14.83
CA ALA A 825 72.10 15.66 -15.36
C ALA A 825 72.14 15.64 -16.90
N LEU A 826 71.36 16.49 -17.57
CA LEU A 826 71.44 16.70 -19.02
C LEU A 826 72.80 17.25 -19.44
N GLY A 827 73.32 18.26 -18.73
CA GLY A 827 74.66 18.81 -18.97
C GLY A 827 75.77 17.78 -18.77
N GLN A 828 75.65 16.92 -17.74
CA GLN A 828 76.57 15.79 -17.55
C GLN A 828 76.48 14.74 -18.66
N ALA A 829 75.27 14.45 -19.15
CA ALA A 829 75.06 13.51 -20.25
C ALA A 829 75.65 14.04 -21.58
N LEU A 830 75.43 15.32 -21.89
CA LEU A 830 76.02 16.02 -23.03
C LEU A 830 77.55 16.12 -22.93
N ALA A 831 78.10 16.38 -21.73
CA ALA A 831 79.55 16.41 -21.53
C ALA A 831 80.18 15.01 -21.68
N LYS A 832 79.51 13.94 -21.22
CA LYS A 832 79.92 12.56 -21.45
C LYS A 832 79.84 12.16 -22.93
N SER A 833 78.79 12.56 -23.66
CA SER A 833 78.67 12.27 -25.10
C SER A 833 79.71 13.04 -25.91
N ALA A 834 79.94 14.33 -25.62
CA ALA A 834 80.98 15.13 -26.26
C ALA A 834 82.39 14.59 -25.98
N ALA A 835 82.66 14.08 -24.76
CA ALA A 835 83.91 13.40 -24.44
C ALA A 835 84.07 12.06 -25.19
N LEU A 836 82.96 11.36 -25.47
CA LEU A 836 82.93 10.12 -26.25
C LEU A 836 83.13 10.40 -27.75
N ASP A 837 82.49 11.43 -28.30
CA ASP A 837 82.68 11.89 -29.69
C ASP A 837 84.10 12.42 -29.90
N ALA A 838 84.66 13.20 -28.96
CA ALA A 838 86.05 13.63 -29.01
C ALA A 838 87.06 12.47 -28.90
N LEU A 839 86.71 11.37 -28.24
CA LEU A 839 87.49 10.12 -28.24
C LEU A 839 87.33 9.34 -29.56
N THR A 840 86.17 9.44 -30.21
CA THR A 840 85.84 8.70 -31.44
C THR A 840 86.42 9.40 -32.68
N ASP A 841 86.40 10.74 -32.72
CA ASP A 841 86.99 11.56 -33.81
C ASP A 841 88.53 11.57 -33.80
N LYS A 842 89.16 11.31 -32.65
CA LYS A 842 90.63 11.18 -32.53
C LYS A 842 91.16 9.76 -32.73
N ILE A 843 90.30 8.76 -32.90
CA ILE A 843 90.70 7.36 -33.09
C ILE A 843 89.95 6.77 -34.29
N GLY A 844 90.35 7.20 -35.49
CA GLY A 844 90.05 6.48 -36.72
C GLY A 844 90.90 5.21 -36.84
N GLY A 845 90.24 4.08 -37.12
CA GLY A 845 90.88 2.82 -37.55
C GLY A 845 91.16 1.79 -36.45
N ASP A 846 90.65 0.56 -36.66
CA ASP A 846 90.99 -0.78 -36.11
C ASP A 846 91.50 -0.97 -34.67
N LYS A 847 91.35 0.01 -33.78
CA LYS A 847 91.63 -0.14 -32.33
C LYS A 847 90.48 0.31 -31.42
N ALA A 848 89.29 0.51 -31.97
CA ALA A 848 88.06 0.80 -31.20
C ALA A 848 87.48 -0.44 -30.48
N GLY A 849 87.89 -1.65 -30.86
CA GLY A 849 87.39 -2.90 -30.27
C GLY A 849 87.82 -3.13 -28.81
N ALA A 850 88.99 -2.65 -28.39
CA ALA A 850 89.52 -2.92 -27.05
C ALA A 850 88.96 -1.99 -25.96
N VAL A 851 88.54 -0.77 -26.32
CA VAL A 851 87.98 0.20 -25.36
C VAL A 851 86.47 -0.03 -25.17
N LYS A 852 85.77 -0.52 -26.20
CA LYS A 852 84.34 -0.88 -26.11
C LYS A 852 84.09 -2.07 -25.18
N SER A 853 85.07 -2.97 -25.02
CA SER A 853 85.04 -4.11 -24.09
C SER A 853 85.37 -3.74 -22.63
N LEU A 854 85.89 -2.54 -22.35
CA LEU A 854 86.31 -2.12 -21.00
C LEU A 854 85.26 -1.26 -20.28
N ILE A 855 84.28 -0.71 -21.01
CA ILE A 855 83.25 0.20 -20.48
C ILE A 855 81.87 -0.48 -20.35
N GLY A 856 81.60 -1.54 -21.12
CA GLY A 856 80.34 -2.29 -21.05
C GLY A 856 80.47 -3.67 -20.40
N GLY A 857 80.55 -3.72 -19.06
CA GLY A 857 80.17 -4.89 -18.24
C GLY A 857 81.09 -6.15 -18.23
N ASP A 858 81.52 -6.52 -17.02
CA ASP A 858 81.89 -7.85 -16.52
C ASP A 858 82.75 -8.80 -17.38
N ASN A 859 84.07 -8.53 -17.47
CA ASN A 859 85.14 -9.52 -17.28
C ASN A 859 86.54 -8.92 -17.56
N LYS A 860 87.25 -8.52 -16.49
CA LYS A 860 88.55 -7.81 -16.56
C LYS A 860 89.79 -8.72 -16.63
N ALA A 861 89.63 -10.05 -16.76
CA ALA A 861 90.75 -10.99 -16.64
C ALA A 861 91.43 -11.37 -17.99
N ASP A 862 90.73 -11.28 -19.12
CA ASP A 862 91.27 -11.78 -20.41
C ASP A 862 91.88 -10.71 -21.32
N ALA A 863 91.66 -9.42 -21.04
CA ALA A 863 92.22 -8.31 -21.81
C ALA A 863 93.71 -8.00 -21.50
N LEU A 864 94.27 -8.58 -20.42
CA LEU A 864 95.67 -8.35 -20.00
C LEU A 864 96.67 -9.42 -20.50
N LYS A 865 96.22 -10.50 -21.12
CA LYS A 865 97.11 -11.58 -21.62
C LYS A 865 97.67 -11.34 -23.03
N GLY A 866 97.14 -10.36 -23.77
CA GLY A 866 97.52 -10.12 -25.17
C GLY A 866 98.60 -9.06 -25.42
N LEU A 867 98.99 -8.27 -24.40
CA LEU A 867 99.83 -7.08 -24.63
C LEU A 867 101.33 -7.25 -24.38
N LEU A 868 101.79 -8.39 -23.84
CA LEU A 868 103.21 -8.60 -23.54
C LEU A 868 103.57 -10.08 -23.72
N ASN A 869 103.76 -10.50 -24.97
CA ASN A 869 104.59 -11.69 -25.22
C ASN A 869 105.49 -11.45 -26.44
N GLY A 870 106.77 -11.19 -26.14
CA GLY A 870 107.86 -11.09 -27.09
C GLY A 870 109.00 -12.02 -26.68
N LYS A 871 109.00 -13.20 -27.30
CA LYS A 871 110.13 -14.13 -27.61
C LYS A 871 111.09 -14.65 -26.52
N SER A 872 111.06 -15.99 -26.49
CA SER A 872 112.18 -16.97 -26.60
C SER A 872 112.93 -17.48 -25.36
N SER A 873 112.81 -18.82 -25.23
CA SER A 873 113.85 -19.84 -24.97
C SER A 873 114.45 -20.02 -23.56
N GLY A 874 114.57 -21.31 -23.18
CA GLY A 874 115.43 -21.84 -22.10
C GLY A 874 114.61 -22.46 -20.97
N SER A 875 114.40 -23.79 -20.95
CA SER A 875 115.13 -24.78 -20.12
C SER A 875 115.32 -24.28 -18.68
N SER A 876 114.69 -24.83 -17.64
CA SER A 876 114.69 -26.20 -17.10
C SER A 876 115.08 -26.07 -15.62
N THR A 877 114.33 -26.74 -14.74
CA THR A 877 114.78 -27.35 -13.46
C THR A 877 115.36 -26.44 -12.39
N ASP A 878 115.13 -26.59 -11.09
CA ASP A 878 114.24 -27.41 -10.26
C ASP A 878 114.44 -26.86 -8.83
N ASP A 879 113.66 -27.41 -7.92
CA ASP A 879 114.00 -27.67 -6.53
C ASP A 879 113.63 -26.68 -5.41
N THR A 880 112.52 -27.09 -4.77
CA THR A 880 112.39 -27.46 -3.34
C THR A 880 112.11 -26.34 -2.33
N LYS A 881 111.28 -26.54 -1.29
CA LYS A 881 110.68 -27.73 -0.64
C LYS A 881 109.51 -27.21 0.25
N SER A 882 108.37 -27.91 0.34
CA SER A 882 107.96 -28.81 1.47
C SER A 882 107.65 -28.03 2.76
N ASP A 883 106.60 -28.27 3.55
CA ASP A 883 105.71 -29.40 3.86
C ASP A 883 104.54 -28.78 4.67
N ALA A 884 103.42 -29.37 5.09
CA ALA A 884 102.87 -30.72 5.11
C ALA A 884 101.37 -30.64 5.51
N ALA A 885 100.64 -31.68 5.12
CA ALA A 885 99.57 -32.43 5.81
C ALA A 885 98.46 -31.75 6.67
N LYS A 886 97.23 -31.88 6.15
CA LYS A 886 96.04 -32.62 6.67
C LYS A 886 95.76 -32.76 8.19
N GLN A 887 94.48 -32.45 8.53
CA GLN A 887 93.52 -33.15 9.45
C GLN A 887 93.93 -33.32 10.94
N GLU A 888 93.10 -33.21 11.98
CA GLU A 888 91.66 -32.97 12.23
C GLU A 888 91.47 -32.82 13.77
N SER A 889 90.24 -32.53 14.20
CA SER A 889 89.66 -32.70 15.57
C SER A 889 89.80 -31.55 16.59
N GLY A 890 88.72 -31.30 17.35
CA GLY A 890 88.50 -30.13 18.19
C GLY A 890 88.26 -30.41 19.68
N SER A 891 87.96 -29.36 20.46
CA SER A 891 87.39 -29.41 21.83
C SER A 891 86.96 -28.02 22.34
N ASN A 892 85.69 -27.91 22.72
CA ASN A 892 85.02 -27.28 23.88
C ASN A 892 85.58 -26.07 24.72
N THR A 893 84.61 -25.20 25.08
CA THR A 893 84.35 -24.51 26.38
C THR A 893 84.50 -22.97 26.53
N GLU A 894 83.35 -22.38 26.91
CA GLU A 894 82.96 -21.10 27.56
C GLU A 894 83.97 -20.14 28.22
N THR A 895 83.67 -18.82 28.15
CA THR A 895 83.14 -17.99 29.28
C THR A 895 82.70 -16.58 28.85
N LYS A 896 81.59 -16.10 29.44
CA LYS A 896 80.99 -14.72 29.44
C LYS A 896 81.70 -13.83 30.51
N PRO A 897 81.44 -12.51 30.72
CA PRO A 897 80.18 -11.73 30.56
C PRO A 897 80.41 -10.27 30.06
N ALA A 898 79.53 -9.27 30.04
CA ALA A 898 78.22 -8.97 30.63
C ALA A 898 77.57 -7.85 29.77
N GLN A 899 76.26 -7.91 29.47
CA GLN A 899 75.14 -7.22 30.18
C GLN A 899 75.05 -5.71 29.89
N LYS A 900 73.89 -5.07 29.71
CA LYS A 900 72.47 -5.27 30.13
C LYS A 900 71.69 -4.10 29.47
N ALA A 901 70.37 -3.99 29.34
CA ALA A 901 69.12 -4.76 29.41
C ALA A 901 68.02 -3.65 29.48
N LEU A 902 66.71 -3.82 29.26
CA LEU A 902 65.83 -4.89 29.66
C LEU A 902 64.42 -4.68 29.05
N LYS A 903 63.91 -5.77 28.47
CA LYS A 903 62.53 -6.32 28.43
C LYS A 903 61.31 -5.52 28.94
N LYS A 904 60.21 -5.86 28.23
CA LYS A 904 58.82 -6.19 28.68
C LYS A 904 57.80 -5.04 28.66
N LEU A 905 56.75 -5.19 27.85
CA LEU A 905 55.42 -5.63 28.30
C LEU A 905 54.47 -5.88 27.10
N LEU A 906 53.98 -7.14 27.01
CA LEU A 906 52.64 -7.59 26.55
C LEU A 906 52.25 -7.33 25.08
N LYS A 907 52.06 -8.35 24.23
CA LYS A 907 50.90 -9.27 24.19
C LYS A 907 49.57 -8.57 24.50
N PHE A 908 48.88 -8.13 23.44
CA PHE A 908 47.55 -8.63 23.11
C PHE A 908 47.46 -8.83 21.60
#